data_AF-A0A536GZ30-F1
#
_entry.id   AF-A0A536GZ30-F1
#
_cell.length_a   1.000
_cell.length_b   1.000
_cell.length_c   1.000
_cell.angle_alpha   90.00
_cell.angle_beta   90.00
_cell.angle_gamma   90.00
#
_symmetry.space_group_name_H-M   'P 1'
#
loop_
_entity.id
_entity.type
_entity.pdbx_description
1 polymer ?
#
loop_
_entity_poly.entity_id
_entity_poly.type
_entity_poly.pdbx_seq_one_letter_code
_entity_poly.pdbx_strand_id
1 'polypeptide(L)'
;MHRIKGLCRYPFTCMAVMLTLFSLLLGVSAMSTSHIAYASDNGCHLNSAGDNIHHVIYLQFDNVHFTRDNPNVPSDLEQMPNLLNFIESNGVLLSNHHTPLIAHTATDILTSLTGVYGDRHGVPVSNSFRYFNPDGTSNLGVSFAYWTDPIFDPTTSSPTDTKFNMLSTSGKNAPAPWVPYTRAGCNFGAAGTANIELENTSVDIPVVFGANSPQAQEVKNNPNQASADFIGVAVHCAKGNGLCSSANTGKPDVLPNEPGGYNGYMGLFGHKYVAPQISPSGPLTDLNGNVIKDPSSGDIGFPGFDGMSAAVSLSYVASMQEHGIPVTYAYISDAHDNHVTGNAFGPGEAGYVAQLKSYDDAFGKFFERLEKDGINNSNTLFVVTADENDHFVGGAPSPAGCDGVNVPCTYSQIGEVSGNLTGLLATQQGNTTPFKVHADSAPVFYITGNPARDAAITRDLERAVNKLTAVNSYTGKTDTLTKFLADPVEMKLLHMITADPARTPSFTMFADPNYFLSTGAPSCSPPCVSIGVGFAWNHGDVAPDVNTTWLGLVGPGVRHQGVEGDIWSDHTDIRPTILALLGLKDDYQHEGRVLVEALDNSALPESLRDSRGIFVQLAQVFKQINAPVGELGLESLRISTKALASNSSGDSTYVQLENKLSHITDQRNDIGGNMLKLLEGAAFHNQPINPGQANRLIEQGQELLEQVENLN
;
A
#
# COMPACT_ATOMS: atom_id res chain seq x y z
N MET A 1 -23.01 -44.11 22.15
CA MET A 1 -24.01 -45.19 22.30
C MET A 1 -23.60 -46.37 21.42
N HIS A 2 -23.30 -47.53 22.04
CA HIS A 2 -23.17 -48.92 21.52
C HIS A 2 -22.62 -49.17 20.09
N ARG A 3 -21.56 -49.95 19.84
CA ARG A 3 -21.23 -51.30 20.35
C ARG A 3 -19.71 -51.59 20.39
N ILE A 4 -19.37 -52.47 21.32
CA ILE A 4 -18.05 -52.97 21.77
C ILE A 4 -17.82 -54.40 21.24
N LYS A 5 -16.54 -54.82 21.07
CA LYS A 5 -15.87 -56.10 21.50
C LYS A 5 -14.67 -56.40 20.56
N GLY A 6 -13.47 -56.81 20.98
CA GLY A 6 -12.90 -57.19 22.27
C GLY A 6 -11.76 -58.22 22.09
N LEU A 7 -10.54 -57.83 22.52
CA LEU A 7 -9.39 -58.57 23.09
C LEU A 7 -9.16 -60.10 22.91
N CYS A 8 -7.88 -60.46 22.66
CA CYS A 8 -7.00 -61.43 23.38
C CYS A 8 -5.70 -61.69 22.55
N ARG A 9 -4.50 -62.10 23.02
CA ARG A 9 -3.72 -62.12 24.28
C ARG A 9 -2.51 -63.09 24.04
N TYR A 10 -1.26 -62.60 23.96
CA TYR A 10 0.06 -63.25 24.31
C TYR A 10 0.51 -64.59 23.62
N PRO A 11 1.70 -65.21 23.92
CA PRO A 11 3.12 -64.81 23.67
C PRO A 11 4.11 -65.97 23.26
N PHE A 12 5.40 -65.63 22.99
CA PHE A 12 6.68 -66.40 23.15
C PHE A 12 7.18 -67.52 22.17
N THR A 13 8.48 -67.36 21.78
CA THR A 13 9.59 -68.34 21.49
C THR A 13 9.53 -69.27 20.25
N CYS A 14 10.61 -69.63 19.53
CA CYS A 14 12.05 -69.78 19.87
C CYS A 14 12.98 -69.91 18.61
N MET A 15 14.26 -69.47 18.74
CA MET A 15 15.58 -69.97 18.21
C MET A 15 15.67 -70.80 16.90
N ALA A 16 16.73 -70.81 16.09
CA ALA A 16 18.02 -70.13 15.95
C ALA A 16 18.73 -70.78 14.73
N VAL A 17 19.52 -70.04 13.93
CA VAL A 17 20.79 -70.55 13.35
C VAL A 17 21.78 -69.39 13.29
N MET A 18 22.97 -69.65 13.84
CA MET A 18 24.09 -68.76 14.10
C MET A 18 25.15 -68.81 13.00
N LEU A 19 25.87 -67.69 12.88
CA LEU A 19 27.28 -67.49 12.47
C LEU A 19 27.70 -67.67 11.00
N THR A 20 28.07 -66.54 10.37
CA THR A 20 29.46 -66.27 9.94
C THR A 20 29.78 -64.75 9.90
N LEU A 21 30.75 -64.37 10.76
CA LEU A 21 31.77 -63.30 10.68
C LEU A 21 31.45 -61.83 10.31
N PHE A 22 31.51 -60.98 11.35
CA PHE A 22 32.36 -59.77 11.50
C PHE A 22 32.85 -59.05 10.23
N SER A 23 32.34 -57.83 9.98
CA SER A 23 33.06 -56.54 10.07
C SER A 23 32.31 -55.42 9.33
N LEU A 24 32.52 -54.18 9.80
CA LEU A 24 32.03 -52.88 9.30
C LEU A 24 30.66 -52.38 9.79
N LEU A 25 30.71 -51.69 10.93
CA LEU A 25 30.01 -50.41 11.07
C LEU A 25 30.49 -49.46 9.97
N LEU A 26 29.55 -48.87 9.21
CA LEU A 26 29.52 -47.48 8.70
C LEU A 26 28.52 -47.41 7.53
N GLY A 27 27.60 -46.43 7.59
CA GLY A 27 26.90 -45.92 6.41
C GLY A 27 25.49 -46.44 6.17
N VAL A 28 24.54 -46.12 7.04
CA VAL A 28 23.16 -45.90 6.57
C VAL A 28 23.12 -44.45 6.11
N SER A 29 23.29 -44.24 4.81
CA SER A 29 23.07 -42.93 4.19
C SER A 29 21.60 -42.56 4.38
N ALA A 30 21.33 -41.64 5.30
CA ALA A 30 20.15 -40.82 5.21
C ALA A 30 20.22 -40.11 3.86
N MET A 31 19.26 -40.35 2.97
CA MET A 31 19.05 -39.48 1.82
C MET A 31 18.49 -38.17 2.36
N SER A 32 19.38 -37.28 2.79
CA SER A 32 19.09 -35.86 2.88
C SER A 32 18.85 -35.39 1.45
N THR A 33 17.60 -35.11 1.09
CA THR A 33 17.30 -34.25 -0.05
C THR A 33 17.78 -32.85 0.33
N SER A 34 19.08 -32.60 0.13
CA SER A 34 19.60 -31.25 0.11
C SER A 34 18.94 -30.54 -1.06
N HIS A 35 17.92 -29.73 -0.78
CA HIS A 35 17.50 -28.72 -1.73
C HIS A 35 18.71 -27.79 -1.90
N ILE A 36 19.37 -27.91 -3.04
CA ILE A 36 20.36 -26.92 -3.46
C ILE A 36 19.52 -25.70 -3.79
N ALA A 37 19.58 -24.66 -2.97
CA ALA A 37 19.15 -23.33 -3.40
C ALA A 37 19.74 -23.12 -4.78
N TYR A 38 18.88 -22.90 -5.79
CA TYR A 38 19.38 -22.60 -7.13
C TYR A 38 20.28 -21.38 -6.98
N ALA A 39 21.60 -21.59 -7.10
CA ALA A 39 22.56 -20.50 -7.18
C ALA A 39 22.01 -19.54 -8.21
N SER A 40 21.88 -18.26 -7.85
CA SER A 40 21.34 -17.25 -8.76
C SER A 40 22.06 -17.44 -10.09
N ASP A 41 21.30 -17.55 -11.17
CA ASP A 41 21.87 -17.54 -12.51
C ASP A 41 22.89 -16.39 -12.56
N ASN A 42 24.05 -16.60 -13.20
CA ASN A 42 25.20 -15.67 -13.19
C ASN A 42 24.90 -14.28 -13.83
N GLY A 43 23.63 -13.86 -13.90
CA GLY A 43 23.14 -12.62 -14.47
C GLY A 43 22.40 -11.68 -13.51
N CYS A 44 21.96 -12.07 -12.30
CA CYS A 44 21.35 -11.11 -11.36
C CYS A 44 22.44 -10.36 -10.58
N HIS A 45 22.47 -9.03 -10.72
CA HIS A 45 23.47 -8.16 -10.10
C HIS A 45 22.82 -6.94 -9.44
N LEU A 46 22.43 -7.09 -8.17
CA LEU A 46 22.08 -5.98 -7.30
C LEU A 46 23.40 -5.35 -6.83
N ASN A 47 23.84 -4.25 -7.46
CA ASN A 47 25.12 -3.57 -7.25
C ASN A 47 25.27 -2.90 -5.86
N SER A 48 24.80 -3.58 -4.82
CA SER A 48 24.89 -3.19 -3.43
C SER A 48 26.33 -3.06 -2.97
N ALA A 49 26.56 -2.24 -1.95
CA ALA A 49 27.90 -2.02 -1.43
C ALA A 49 28.52 -3.33 -0.91
N GLY A 50 29.67 -3.69 -1.51
CA GLY A 50 30.37 -4.93 -1.18
C GLY A 50 29.72 -6.20 -1.74
N ASP A 51 28.71 -6.08 -2.61
CA ASP A 51 27.96 -7.21 -3.17
C ASP A 51 27.30 -8.06 -2.07
N ASN A 52 26.79 -7.40 -1.03
CA ASN A 52 26.26 -8.05 0.16
C ASN A 52 24.76 -8.35 0.08
N ILE A 53 23.99 -7.61 -0.73
CA ILE A 53 22.55 -7.84 -0.87
C ILE A 53 22.30 -8.69 -2.11
N HIS A 54 21.78 -9.91 -1.91
CA HIS A 54 21.43 -10.86 -2.98
C HIS A 54 19.93 -11.03 -3.12
N HIS A 55 19.17 -10.73 -2.05
CA HIS A 55 17.73 -10.87 -2.00
C HIS A 55 17.06 -9.57 -1.54
N VAL A 56 15.85 -9.33 -2.03
CA VAL A 56 14.98 -8.23 -1.60
C VAL A 56 13.62 -8.82 -1.26
N ILE A 57 13.16 -8.57 -0.04
CA ILE A 57 11.85 -8.98 0.44
C ILE A 57 11.12 -7.73 0.90
N TYR A 58 10.09 -7.34 0.15
CA TYR A 58 9.22 -6.22 0.45
C TYR A 58 7.87 -6.75 0.92
N LEU A 59 7.44 -6.35 2.11
CA LEU A 59 6.18 -6.75 2.71
C LEU A 59 5.37 -5.50 3.04
N GLN A 60 4.14 -5.49 2.55
CA GLN A 60 3.20 -4.39 2.71
C GLN A 60 1.99 -4.94 3.44
N PHE A 61 1.76 -4.49 4.67
CA PHE A 61 0.50 -4.74 5.33
C PHE A 61 -0.56 -3.78 4.83
N ASP A 62 -1.79 -4.28 4.80
CA ASP A 62 -2.99 -3.48 4.95
C ASP A 62 -3.15 -3.13 6.44
N ASN A 63 -3.24 -1.85 6.77
CA ASN A 63 -3.80 -1.40 8.04
C ASN A 63 -3.26 -2.16 9.28
N VAL A 64 -1.95 -2.05 9.53
CA VAL A 64 -1.29 -2.66 10.69
C VAL A 64 -0.57 -1.61 11.49
N HIS A 65 -0.95 -1.45 12.76
CA HIS A 65 -0.52 -0.34 13.58
C HIS A 65 0.70 -0.67 14.44
N PHE A 66 1.65 0.27 14.50
CA PHE A 66 2.64 0.31 15.56
C PHE A 66 2.15 1.11 16.78
N THR A 67 1.32 2.12 16.54
CA THR A 67 0.67 2.90 17.60
C THR A 67 -0.47 2.07 18.23
N ARG A 68 -0.77 2.32 19.51
CA ARG A 68 -1.86 1.61 20.22
C ARG A 68 -3.18 2.36 20.06
N ASP A 69 -4.19 1.71 19.48
CA ASP A 69 -5.55 2.28 19.34
C ASP A 69 -6.27 2.40 20.69
N ASN A 70 -6.04 1.41 21.55
CA ASN A 70 -6.42 1.46 22.95
C ASN A 70 -5.15 1.45 23.80
N PRO A 71 -4.91 2.45 24.66
CA PRO A 71 -3.66 2.54 25.42
C PRO A 71 -3.37 1.34 26.33
N ASN A 72 -4.39 0.55 26.69
CA ASN A 72 -4.23 -0.66 27.50
C ASN A 72 -3.96 -1.93 26.68
N VAL A 73 -4.21 -1.92 25.37
CA VAL A 73 -3.99 -3.07 24.47
C VAL A 73 -2.67 -2.83 23.73
N PRO A 74 -1.77 -3.82 23.64
CA PRO A 74 -0.57 -3.69 22.82
C PRO A 74 -0.94 -3.46 21.34
N SER A 75 -0.10 -2.76 20.59
CA SER A 75 -0.33 -2.55 19.15
C SER A 75 -0.18 -3.84 18.37
N ASP A 76 -0.53 -3.84 17.08
CA ASP A 76 -0.43 -5.03 16.23
C ASP A 76 0.98 -5.58 16.20
N LEU A 77 1.96 -4.71 15.98
CA LEU A 77 3.37 -5.11 15.96
C LEU A 77 3.84 -5.62 17.32
N GLU A 78 3.40 -5.03 18.44
CA GLU A 78 3.74 -5.53 19.77
C GLU A 78 3.15 -6.93 20.03
N GLN A 79 2.06 -7.28 19.35
CA GLN A 79 1.44 -8.61 19.37
C GLN A 79 2.02 -9.57 18.32
N MET A 80 2.92 -9.09 17.45
CA MET A 80 3.72 -9.88 16.50
C MET A 80 5.22 -9.86 16.81
N PRO A 81 5.64 -10.38 17.98
CA PRO A 81 7.03 -10.29 18.44
C PRO A 81 8.05 -10.95 17.52
N ASN A 82 7.72 -11.95 16.70
CA ASN A 82 8.69 -12.50 15.73
C ASN A 82 9.12 -11.45 14.71
N LEU A 83 8.18 -10.64 14.21
CA LEU A 83 8.47 -9.56 13.27
C LEU A 83 9.11 -8.36 13.98
N LEU A 84 8.49 -7.88 15.07
CA LEU A 84 8.97 -6.68 15.76
C LEU A 84 10.39 -6.87 16.29
N ASN A 85 10.67 -7.99 16.97
CA ASN A 85 12.02 -8.25 17.47
C ASN A 85 13.02 -8.46 16.34
N PHE A 86 12.61 -9.03 15.21
CA PHE A 86 13.48 -9.18 14.04
C PHE A 86 13.91 -7.80 13.51
N ILE A 87 12.99 -6.84 13.39
CA ILE A 87 13.31 -5.48 12.94
C ILE A 87 14.19 -4.79 13.99
N GLU A 88 13.75 -4.74 15.24
CA GLU A 88 14.45 -4.03 16.31
C GLU A 88 15.86 -4.57 16.58
N SER A 89 16.07 -5.88 16.41
CA SER A 89 17.35 -6.53 16.69
C SER A 89 18.32 -6.53 15.52
N ASN A 90 17.88 -6.20 14.30
CA ASN A 90 18.71 -6.33 13.10
C ASN A 90 18.71 -5.09 12.19
N GLY A 91 17.92 -4.06 12.51
CA GLY A 91 17.80 -2.88 11.67
C GLY A 91 17.14 -1.72 12.39
N VAL A 92 16.20 -1.07 11.71
CA VAL A 92 15.50 0.11 12.22
C VAL A 92 14.00 0.04 11.92
N LEU A 93 13.20 0.42 12.91
CA LEU A 93 11.76 0.69 12.78
C LEU A 93 11.56 2.20 12.90
N LEU A 94 11.25 2.87 11.78
CA LEU A 94 10.90 4.28 11.77
C LEU A 94 9.44 4.44 12.19
N SER A 95 9.19 5.02 13.36
CA SER A 95 7.82 5.19 13.89
C SER A 95 7.18 6.54 13.53
N ASN A 96 7.86 7.34 12.70
CA ASN A 96 7.45 8.67 12.25
C ASN A 96 7.40 8.70 10.71
N HIS A 97 6.76 7.65 10.17
CA HIS A 97 6.54 7.45 8.75
C HIS A 97 5.11 7.86 8.39
N HIS A 98 4.88 8.40 7.20
CA HIS A 98 3.58 8.95 6.84
C HIS A 98 3.07 8.51 5.48
N THR A 99 1.74 8.55 5.36
CA THR A 99 1.00 8.26 4.13
C THR A 99 0.97 9.48 3.19
N PRO A 100 0.68 9.29 1.89
CA PRO A 100 0.13 10.36 1.06
C PRO A 100 -1.31 10.73 1.51
N LEU A 101 -1.95 11.64 0.77
CA LEU A 101 -3.39 11.91 0.89
C LEU A 101 -4.08 11.67 -0.46
N ILE A 102 -5.26 11.06 -0.51
CA ILE A 102 -6.05 10.52 0.62
C ILE A 102 -5.44 9.14 0.99
N ALA A 103 -5.28 8.85 2.28
CA ALA A 103 -4.62 7.62 2.75
C ALA A 103 -5.50 6.39 2.47
N HIS A 104 -5.12 5.60 1.47
CA HIS A 104 -5.88 4.44 0.99
C HIS A 104 -4.96 3.46 0.27
N THR A 105 -5.22 2.17 0.49
CA THR A 105 -4.47 1.00 0.02
C THR A 105 -3.84 1.19 -1.36
N ALA A 106 -4.63 1.48 -2.39
CA ALA A 106 -4.15 1.64 -3.76
C ALA A 106 -3.17 2.81 -3.90
N THR A 107 -3.54 3.99 -3.40
CA THR A 107 -2.70 5.19 -3.52
C THR A 107 -1.41 5.01 -2.72
N ASP A 108 -1.50 4.44 -1.53
CA ASP A 108 -0.43 4.36 -0.55
C ASP A 108 0.59 3.30 -0.92
N ILE A 109 0.13 2.13 -1.38
CA ILE A 109 0.99 1.08 -1.95
C ILE A 109 1.66 1.62 -3.21
N LEU A 110 0.92 2.20 -4.16
CA LEU A 110 1.50 2.72 -5.40
C LEU A 110 2.53 3.82 -5.13
N THR A 111 2.31 4.67 -4.13
CA THR A 111 3.28 5.68 -3.70
C THR A 111 4.56 5.03 -3.17
N SER A 112 4.44 3.98 -2.36
CA SER A 112 5.58 3.22 -1.84
C SER A 112 6.38 2.51 -2.93
N LEU A 113 5.68 1.94 -3.92
CA LEU A 113 6.29 1.20 -5.04
C LEU A 113 7.00 2.12 -6.04
N THR A 114 6.43 3.30 -6.30
CA THR A 114 6.92 4.24 -7.33
C THR A 114 7.75 5.39 -6.79
N GLY A 115 7.69 5.66 -5.49
CA GLY A 115 8.37 6.82 -4.91
C GLY A 115 7.83 8.17 -5.39
N VAL A 116 6.64 8.22 -5.98
CA VAL A 116 5.97 9.47 -6.41
C VAL A 116 4.52 9.48 -5.93
N TYR A 117 3.86 10.63 -5.91
CA TYR A 117 2.47 10.76 -5.47
C TYR A 117 1.46 10.52 -6.59
N GLY A 118 0.17 10.55 -6.22
CA GLY A 118 -0.98 10.24 -7.07
C GLY A 118 -1.07 11.03 -8.38
N ASP A 119 -0.66 12.29 -8.37
CA ASP A 119 -0.57 13.15 -9.54
C ASP A 119 0.42 12.63 -10.61
N ARG A 120 1.45 11.88 -10.20
CA ARG A 120 2.51 11.36 -11.07
C ARG A 120 2.38 9.89 -11.45
N HIS A 121 1.73 9.07 -10.64
CA HIS A 121 1.42 7.68 -11.00
C HIS A 121 -0.01 7.48 -11.54
N GLY A 122 -0.89 8.50 -11.44
CA GLY A 122 -2.18 8.53 -12.12
C GLY A 122 -3.38 8.02 -11.32
N VAL A 123 -3.16 7.62 -10.07
CA VAL A 123 -4.19 7.25 -9.10
C VAL A 123 -4.26 8.39 -8.06
N PRO A 124 -5.22 9.33 -8.18
CA PRO A 124 -5.09 10.63 -7.51
C PRO A 124 -5.54 10.69 -6.06
N VAL A 125 -6.41 9.79 -5.62
CA VAL A 125 -7.12 9.97 -4.34
C VAL A 125 -7.24 8.70 -3.53
N SER A 126 -7.84 7.62 -4.03
CA SER A 126 -8.19 6.44 -3.20
C SER A 126 -8.22 5.14 -4.02
N ASN A 127 -8.62 4.04 -3.39
CA ASN A 127 -8.96 2.73 -3.96
C ASN A 127 -9.93 2.81 -5.16
N SER A 128 -10.73 3.88 -5.20
CA SER A 128 -11.46 4.27 -6.39
C SER A 128 -11.56 5.80 -6.50
N PHE A 129 -11.95 6.26 -7.66
CA PHE A 129 -12.21 7.67 -7.94
C PHE A 129 -13.37 7.79 -8.92
N ARG A 130 -13.74 9.02 -9.30
CA ARG A 130 -14.64 9.23 -10.43
C ARG A 130 -13.95 10.02 -11.52
N TYR A 131 -14.45 9.88 -12.74
CA TYR A 131 -14.05 10.72 -13.86
C TYR A 131 -15.27 11.32 -14.54
N PHE A 132 -15.14 12.54 -15.04
CA PHE A 132 -16.19 13.27 -15.75
C PHE A 132 -16.34 12.77 -17.19
N ASN A 133 -17.59 12.50 -17.56
CA ASN A 133 -17.99 12.26 -18.93
C ASN A 133 -18.16 13.59 -19.68
N PRO A 134 -18.09 13.61 -21.02
CA PRO A 134 -18.32 14.82 -21.82
C PRO A 134 -19.70 15.49 -21.63
N ASP A 135 -20.70 14.75 -21.13
CA ASP A 135 -22.04 15.28 -20.84
C ASP A 135 -22.16 15.93 -19.44
N GLY A 136 -21.06 15.97 -18.68
CA GLY A 136 -20.99 16.53 -17.33
C GLY A 136 -21.42 15.56 -16.22
N THR A 137 -21.85 14.34 -16.53
CA THR A 137 -22.02 13.28 -15.52
C THR A 137 -20.67 12.71 -15.12
N SER A 138 -20.63 11.85 -14.10
CA SER A 138 -19.40 11.13 -13.72
C SER A 138 -19.61 9.63 -13.54
N ASN A 139 -18.57 8.88 -13.91
CA ASN A 139 -18.47 7.43 -13.85
C ASN A 139 -17.47 6.98 -12.78
N LEU A 140 -17.50 5.70 -12.40
CA LEU A 140 -16.57 5.13 -11.43
C LEU A 140 -15.27 4.75 -12.13
N GLY A 141 -14.12 5.04 -11.54
CA GLY A 141 -12.83 4.42 -11.86
C GLY A 141 -12.32 3.67 -10.65
N VAL A 142 -11.84 2.45 -10.83
CA VAL A 142 -11.23 1.64 -9.77
C VAL A 142 -9.73 1.65 -9.99
N SER A 143 -8.98 1.85 -8.91
CA SER A 143 -7.53 2.03 -8.95
C SER A 143 -6.77 0.71 -9.11
N PHE A 144 -7.40 -0.41 -8.74
CA PHE A 144 -6.88 -1.78 -8.88
C PHE A 144 -7.09 -2.32 -10.31
N ALA A 145 -6.06 -2.21 -11.13
CA ALA A 145 -5.98 -2.76 -12.49
C ALA A 145 -4.52 -3.03 -12.84
N TYR A 146 -4.24 -3.96 -13.75
CA TYR A 146 -2.84 -4.26 -14.12
C TYR A 146 -2.13 -3.00 -14.65
N TRP A 147 -0.82 -2.91 -14.42
CA TRP A 147 0.00 -1.71 -14.67
C TRP A 147 -0.21 -1.04 -16.02
N THR A 148 -0.51 -1.83 -17.06
CA THR A 148 -0.65 -1.35 -18.44
C THR A 148 -2.10 -1.28 -18.93
N ASP A 149 -3.05 -1.50 -18.04
CA ASP A 149 -4.46 -1.45 -18.39
C ASP A 149 -4.91 0.00 -18.59
N PRO A 150 -5.92 0.20 -19.47
CA PRO A 150 -6.72 1.41 -19.40
C PRO A 150 -7.45 1.49 -18.05
N ILE A 151 -8.08 2.63 -17.76
CA ILE A 151 -8.93 2.76 -16.58
C ILE A 151 -9.94 1.59 -16.47
N PHE A 152 -10.09 1.05 -15.26
CA PHE A 152 -11.10 0.05 -14.96
C PHE A 152 -12.37 0.72 -14.43
N ASP A 153 -13.47 0.66 -15.18
CA ASP A 153 -14.81 1.05 -14.71
C ASP A 153 -15.71 -0.20 -14.72
N PRO A 154 -16.03 -0.80 -13.57
CA PRO A 154 -16.88 -1.99 -13.52
C PRO A 154 -18.35 -1.69 -13.87
N THR A 155 -18.74 -0.42 -13.97
CA THR A 155 -20.11 0.01 -14.28
C THR A 155 -20.37 0.19 -15.77
N THR A 156 -19.34 0.15 -16.63
CA THR A 156 -19.49 0.26 -18.08
C THR A 156 -18.42 -0.53 -18.82
N SER A 157 -18.80 -1.17 -19.93
CA SER A 157 -17.84 -1.82 -20.83
C SER A 157 -17.11 -0.86 -21.77
N SER A 158 -17.50 0.42 -21.78
CA SER A 158 -16.96 1.45 -22.67
C SER A 158 -16.73 2.76 -21.91
N PRO A 159 -15.67 2.83 -21.07
CA PRO A 159 -15.30 4.05 -20.35
C PRO A 159 -15.06 5.22 -21.31
N THR A 160 -15.36 6.45 -20.89
CA THR A 160 -15.08 7.65 -21.69
C THR A 160 -13.66 8.15 -21.50
N ASP A 161 -13.07 7.92 -20.31
CA ASP A 161 -11.62 7.96 -20.12
C ASP A 161 -11.02 6.67 -20.74
N THR A 162 -10.13 6.82 -21.70
CA THR A 162 -9.45 5.71 -22.39
C THR A 162 -7.94 5.70 -22.12
N LYS A 163 -7.48 6.52 -21.18
CA LYS A 163 -6.07 6.59 -20.76
C LYS A 163 -5.74 5.40 -19.86
N PHE A 164 -4.45 5.18 -19.68
CA PHE A 164 -3.94 4.18 -18.74
C PHE A 164 -4.44 4.45 -17.32
N ASN A 165 -4.68 3.39 -16.56
CA ASN A 165 -4.91 3.51 -15.12
C ASN A 165 -3.68 4.15 -14.46
N MET A 166 -2.50 3.53 -14.67
CA MET A 166 -1.20 4.10 -14.31
C MET A 166 -0.76 5.15 -15.34
N LEU A 167 -0.95 6.43 -14.99
CA LEU A 167 -0.79 7.57 -15.89
C LEU A 167 0.29 8.53 -15.39
N SER A 168 1.38 8.63 -16.15
CA SER A 168 2.43 9.61 -15.90
C SER A 168 1.98 11.04 -16.19
N THR A 169 2.72 12.01 -15.64
CA THR A 169 2.57 13.45 -15.93
C THR A 169 2.64 13.81 -17.42
N SER A 170 3.26 12.95 -18.24
CA SER A 170 3.35 13.12 -19.69
C SER A 170 2.14 12.58 -20.48
N GLY A 171 1.14 12.05 -19.79
CA GLY A 171 -0.04 11.42 -20.39
C GLY A 171 0.24 10.03 -21.01
N LYS A 172 1.32 9.37 -20.57
CA LYS A 172 1.74 8.03 -21.01
C LYS A 172 1.63 7.03 -19.86
N ASN A 173 1.69 5.73 -20.17
CA ASN A 173 1.79 4.69 -19.14
C ASN A 173 2.99 4.97 -18.22
N ALA A 174 2.78 4.87 -16.92
CA ALA A 174 3.83 5.13 -15.92
C ALA A 174 4.93 4.05 -15.98
N PRO A 175 6.22 4.39 -15.76
CA PRO A 175 7.29 3.40 -15.67
C PRO A 175 7.02 2.36 -14.58
N ALA A 176 7.35 1.11 -14.84
CA ALA A 176 7.00 0.02 -13.91
C ALA A 176 8.09 -0.26 -12.87
N PRO A 177 7.73 -0.53 -11.59
CA PRO A 177 8.69 -0.60 -10.50
C PRO A 177 9.58 -1.85 -10.53
N TRP A 178 9.21 -2.90 -11.29
CA TRP A 178 10.05 -4.09 -11.45
C TRP A 178 11.23 -3.89 -12.42
N VAL A 179 11.20 -2.82 -13.23
CA VAL A 179 12.12 -2.62 -14.36
C VAL A 179 13.58 -2.49 -13.95
N PRO A 180 13.97 -1.75 -12.90
CA PRO A 180 15.37 -1.71 -12.48
C PRO A 180 15.93 -3.08 -12.10
N TYR A 181 15.10 -3.95 -11.51
CA TYR A 181 15.51 -5.30 -11.12
C TYR A 181 15.68 -6.22 -12.33
N THR A 182 14.69 -6.26 -13.24
CA THR A 182 14.76 -7.14 -14.42
C THR A 182 15.86 -6.73 -15.39
N ARG A 183 16.17 -5.42 -15.48
CA ARG A 183 17.34 -4.91 -16.21
C ARG A 183 18.67 -5.24 -15.56
N ALA A 184 18.70 -5.33 -14.23
CA ALA A 184 19.83 -5.84 -13.48
C ALA A 184 19.96 -7.37 -13.55
N GLY A 185 19.10 -8.03 -14.34
CA GLY A 185 19.13 -9.48 -14.57
C GLY A 185 18.46 -10.30 -13.47
N CYS A 186 17.72 -9.67 -12.57
CA CYS A 186 17.02 -10.31 -11.47
C CYS A 186 15.54 -10.56 -11.83
N ASN A 187 15.05 -11.76 -11.61
CA ASN A 187 13.61 -12.02 -11.67
C ASN A 187 12.93 -11.31 -10.48
N PHE A 188 11.74 -10.78 -10.74
CA PHE A 188 10.90 -10.09 -9.77
C PHE A 188 9.58 -10.84 -9.63
N GLY A 189 9.15 -11.13 -8.41
CA GLY A 189 7.87 -11.79 -8.13
C GLY A 189 7.01 -10.99 -7.17
N ALA A 190 5.70 -11.07 -7.31
CA ALA A 190 4.76 -10.40 -6.43
C ALA A 190 3.52 -11.25 -6.14
N ALA A 191 2.93 -11.04 -4.95
CA ALA A 191 1.65 -11.62 -4.55
C ALA A 191 0.82 -10.62 -3.71
N GLY A 192 -0.41 -10.36 -4.15
CA GLY A 192 -1.33 -9.34 -3.61
C GLY A 192 -0.89 -7.87 -3.75
N THR A 193 0.19 -7.55 -4.47
CA THR A 193 0.75 -6.20 -4.56
C THR A 193 0.09 -5.35 -5.65
N ALA A 194 -0.49 -4.21 -5.25
CA ALA A 194 -1.31 -3.35 -6.12
C ALA A 194 -0.70 -3.08 -7.51
N ASN A 195 -1.45 -3.47 -8.54
CA ASN A 195 -1.22 -3.21 -9.97
C ASN A 195 0.03 -3.86 -10.58
N ILE A 196 0.82 -4.60 -9.79
CA ILE A 196 1.96 -5.38 -10.28
C ILE A 196 1.48 -6.63 -11.02
N GLU A 197 0.50 -7.30 -10.44
CA GLU A 197 -0.19 -8.45 -11.01
C GLU A 197 -1.55 -8.06 -11.61
N LEU A 198 -2.27 -9.06 -12.10
CA LEU A 198 -3.65 -8.87 -12.52
C LEU A 198 -4.53 -8.76 -11.26
N GLU A 199 -5.40 -7.76 -11.25
CA GLU A 199 -6.28 -7.33 -10.17
C GLU A 199 -7.73 -7.72 -10.47
N ASN A 200 -8.11 -7.84 -11.75
CA ASN A 200 -9.45 -8.22 -12.15
C ASN A 200 -9.48 -9.04 -13.45
N THR A 201 -10.57 -9.78 -13.66
CA THR A 201 -10.73 -10.61 -14.87
C THR A 201 -11.27 -9.84 -16.08
N SER A 202 -11.71 -8.59 -15.90
CA SER A 202 -12.51 -7.86 -16.88
C SER A 202 -11.65 -7.14 -17.90
N VAL A 203 -10.67 -6.35 -17.45
CA VAL A 203 -9.79 -5.57 -18.34
C VAL A 203 -8.41 -6.22 -18.49
N ASP A 204 -7.89 -6.82 -17.42
CA ASP A 204 -6.52 -7.33 -17.37
C ASP A 204 -6.32 -8.56 -18.26
N ILE A 205 -7.28 -9.49 -18.23
CA ILE A 205 -7.22 -10.73 -19.01
C ILE A 205 -7.20 -10.42 -20.52
N PRO A 206 -8.11 -9.57 -21.05
CA PRO A 206 -7.99 -9.10 -22.42
C PRO A 206 -6.67 -8.38 -22.75
N VAL A 207 -6.10 -7.59 -21.84
CA VAL A 207 -4.85 -6.85 -22.08
C VAL A 207 -3.65 -7.79 -22.16
N VAL A 208 -3.48 -8.69 -21.19
CA VAL A 208 -2.30 -9.57 -21.09
C VAL A 208 -2.40 -10.78 -22.01
N PHE A 209 -3.57 -11.42 -22.07
CA PHE A 209 -3.74 -12.67 -22.83
C PHE A 209 -4.43 -12.48 -24.18
N GLY A 210 -5.16 -11.37 -24.37
CA GLY A 210 -6.01 -11.12 -25.53
C GLY A 210 -7.47 -11.51 -25.27
N ALA A 211 -8.42 -10.71 -25.78
CA ALA A 211 -9.86 -10.87 -25.55
C ALA A 211 -10.48 -12.20 -26.04
N ASN A 212 -9.78 -12.93 -26.92
CA ASN A 212 -10.22 -14.23 -27.46
C ASN A 212 -9.36 -15.40 -26.96
N SER A 213 -8.52 -15.18 -25.94
CA SER A 213 -7.64 -16.18 -25.38
C SER A 213 -8.40 -17.31 -24.64
N PRO A 214 -7.77 -18.46 -24.40
CA PRO A 214 -8.31 -19.49 -23.51
C PRO A 214 -8.65 -18.94 -22.10
N GLN A 215 -7.83 -18.03 -21.58
CA GLN A 215 -8.05 -17.35 -20.30
C GLN A 215 -9.35 -16.54 -20.33
N ALA A 216 -9.58 -15.76 -21.39
CA ALA A 216 -10.83 -15.02 -21.57
C ALA A 216 -12.05 -15.95 -21.75
N GLN A 217 -11.88 -17.18 -22.24
CA GLN A 217 -12.94 -18.18 -22.24
C GLN A 217 -13.20 -18.77 -20.86
N GLU A 218 -12.16 -18.97 -20.06
CA GLU A 218 -12.28 -19.43 -18.67
C GLU A 218 -13.04 -18.40 -17.82
N VAL A 219 -12.73 -17.11 -17.95
CA VAL A 219 -13.49 -16.02 -17.30
C VAL A 219 -15.00 -16.13 -17.60
N LYS A 220 -15.37 -16.46 -18.84
CA LYS A 220 -16.78 -16.62 -19.24
C LYS A 220 -17.43 -17.89 -18.70
N ASN A 221 -16.68 -18.99 -18.67
CA ASN A 221 -17.23 -20.31 -18.38
C ASN A 221 -17.19 -20.65 -16.88
N ASN A 222 -16.12 -20.24 -16.19
CA ASN A 222 -15.80 -20.55 -14.80
C ASN A 222 -15.20 -19.31 -14.10
N PRO A 223 -15.98 -18.23 -13.88
CA PRO A 223 -15.46 -16.96 -13.38
C PRO A 223 -14.74 -17.07 -12.03
N ASN A 224 -15.23 -17.88 -11.09
CA ASN A 224 -14.58 -18.07 -9.78
C ASN A 224 -13.19 -18.71 -9.91
N GLN A 225 -13.08 -19.81 -10.66
CA GLN A 225 -11.79 -20.44 -10.95
C GLN A 225 -10.87 -19.48 -11.71
N ALA A 226 -11.40 -18.67 -12.64
CA ALA A 226 -10.59 -17.70 -13.36
C ALA A 226 -9.99 -16.62 -12.44
N SER A 227 -10.75 -16.17 -11.43
CA SER A 227 -10.23 -15.28 -10.38
C SER A 227 -9.10 -15.95 -9.60
N ALA A 228 -9.31 -17.19 -9.11
CA ALA A 228 -8.29 -17.94 -8.39
C ALA A 228 -7.04 -18.25 -9.26
N ASP A 229 -7.23 -18.45 -10.57
CA ASP A 229 -6.16 -18.83 -11.49
C ASP A 229 -5.30 -17.66 -11.94
N PHE A 230 -5.88 -16.47 -12.14
CA PHE A 230 -5.22 -15.37 -12.85
C PHE A 230 -4.93 -14.11 -12.04
N ILE A 231 -5.65 -13.86 -10.95
CA ILE A 231 -5.49 -12.64 -10.15
C ILE A 231 -4.39 -12.85 -9.09
N GLY A 232 -3.74 -11.76 -8.67
CA GLY A 232 -3.08 -11.67 -7.37
C GLY A 232 -1.68 -12.27 -7.26
N VAL A 233 -1.10 -12.80 -8.35
CA VAL A 233 0.26 -13.34 -8.36
C VAL A 233 0.92 -13.10 -9.72
N ALA A 234 2.14 -12.59 -9.74
CA ALA A 234 2.91 -12.46 -10.98
C ALA A 234 4.41 -12.69 -10.78
N VAL A 235 5.10 -13.04 -11.87
CA VAL A 235 6.57 -13.03 -11.95
C VAL A 235 6.98 -12.32 -13.23
N HIS A 236 7.73 -11.23 -13.10
CA HIS A 236 8.35 -10.48 -14.18
C HIS A 236 9.81 -10.91 -14.29
N CYS A 237 10.16 -11.61 -15.37
CA CYS A 237 11.49 -12.19 -15.49
C CYS A 237 12.51 -11.23 -16.09
N ALA A 238 13.76 -11.39 -15.67
CA ALA A 238 14.90 -10.86 -16.38
C ALA A 238 14.93 -11.35 -17.84
N LYS A 239 15.50 -10.51 -18.72
CA LYS A 239 15.48 -10.78 -20.16
C LYS A 239 16.16 -12.10 -20.49
N GLY A 240 15.41 -12.98 -21.16
CA GLY A 240 15.91 -14.30 -21.60
C GLY A 240 15.97 -15.35 -20.49
N ASN A 241 15.50 -15.06 -19.27
CA ASN A 241 15.45 -16.04 -18.20
C ASN A 241 14.43 -17.16 -18.53
N GLY A 242 14.84 -18.41 -18.31
CA GLY A 242 14.06 -19.60 -18.67
C GLY A 242 12.77 -19.78 -17.84
N LEU A 243 12.69 -19.17 -16.65
CA LEU A 243 11.56 -19.28 -15.74
C LEU A 243 10.25 -18.83 -16.42
N CYS A 244 10.26 -17.66 -17.08
CA CYS A 244 9.11 -17.14 -17.84
C CYS A 244 9.15 -17.51 -19.33
N SER A 245 9.80 -18.61 -19.70
CA SER A 245 9.80 -19.06 -21.10
C SER A 245 8.40 -19.46 -21.56
N SER A 246 8.18 -19.49 -22.88
CA SER A 246 6.91 -19.95 -23.45
C SER A 246 6.59 -21.42 -23.11
N ALA A 247 7.61 -22.24 -22.84
CA ALA A 247 7.43 -23.62 -22.35
C ALA A 247 6.77 -23.66 -20.96
N ASN A 248 7.04 -22.63 -20.15
CA ASN A 248 6.42 -22.42 -18.85
C ASN A 248 5.19 -21.51 -18.93
N THR A 249 4.56 -21.40 -20.10
CA THR A 249 3.38 -20.55 -20.37
C THR A 249 3.58 -19.05 -20.29
N GLY A 250 4.84 -18.59 -20.21
CA GLY A 250 5.17 -17.17 -20.14
C GLY A 250 4.62 -16.34 -21.30
N LYS A 251 4.26 -15.10 -21.00
CA LYS A 251 3.75 -14.10 -21.93
C LYS A 251 4.71 -12.94 -22.05
N PRO A 252 4.73 -12.23 -23.19
CA PRO A 252 5.46 -10.96 -23.28
C PRO A 252 5.04 -10.04 -22.14
N ASP A 253 6.01 -9.56 -21.38
CA ASP A 253 5.80 -8.51 -20.37
C ASP A 253 5.96 -7.16 -21.10
N VAL A 254 4.85 -6.52 -21.40
CA VAL A 254 4.79 -5.36 -22.30
C VAL A 254 4.63 -4.09 -21.51
N LEU A 255 5.59 -3.18 -21.63
CA LEU A 255 5.54 -1.82 -21.09
C LEU A 255 5.65 -0.81 -22.25
N PRO A 256 4.52 -0.32 -22.81
CA PRO A 256 4.51 0.44 -24.07
C PRO A 256 5.30 1.75 -24.06
N ASN A 257 5.47 2.36 -22.88
CA ASN A 257 6.09 3.67 -22.73
C ASN A 257 7.28 3.69 -21.77
N GLU A 258 7.83 2.51 -21.43
CA GLU A 258 8.97 2.40 -20.54
C GLU A 258 10.18 3.18 -21.11
N PRO A 259 10.74 4.15 -20.36
CA PRO A 259 11.96 4.84 -20.75
C PRO A 259 13.09 3.86 -21.08
N GLY A 260 13.81 4.05 -22.17
CA GLY A 260 14.85 3.10 -22.62
C GLY A 260 14.32 1.79 -23.23
N GLY A 261 13.01 1.55 -23.18
CA GLY A 261 12.34 0.40 -23.77
C GLY A 261 12.39 -0.88 -22.93
N TYR A 262 11.46 -1.79 -23.19
CA TYR A 262 11.27 -3.03 -22.44
C TYR A 262 10.93 -4.23 -23.34
N ASN A 263 11.59 -4.31 -24.50
CA ASN A 263 11.31 -5.36 -25.48
C ASN A 263 12.02 -6.69 -25.16
N GLY A 264 11.25 -7.78 -25.23
CA GLY A 264 11.74 -9.16 -25.08
C GLY A 264 11.81 -9.66 -23.64
N TYR A 265 11.23 -8.93 -22.70
CA TYR A 265 10.97 -9.40 -21.34
C TYR A 265 9.70 -10.26 -21.34
N MET A 266 9.64 -11.19 -20.41
CA MET A 266 8.55 -12.17 -20.31
C MET A 266 8.09 -12.25 -18.86
N GLY A 267 6.81 -12.54 -18.65
CA GLY A 267 6.21 -12.73 -17.34
C GLY A 267 5.32 -13.95 -17.25
N LEU A 268 5.08 -14.39 -16.01
CA LEU A 268 4.05 -15.36 -15.62
C LEU A 268 2.97 -14.61 -14.85
N PHE A 269 1.70 -14.80 -15.20
CA PHE A 269 0.59 -14.03 -14.65
C PHE A 269 -0.48 -14.98 -14.10
N GLY A 270 -0.71 -14.94 -12.80
CA GLY A 270 -1.66 -15.76 -12.08
C GLY A 270 -1.06 -17.00 -11.41
N HIS A 271 -1.71 -17.42 -10.32
CA HIS A 271 -1.37 -18.65 -9.59
C HIS A 271 -1.23 -19.86 -10.52
N LYS A 272 -2.11 -19.99 -11.52
CA LYS A 272 -2.14 -21.10 -12.48
C LYS A 272 -0.81 -21.30 -13.20
N TYR A 273 -0.08 -20.21 -13.47
CA TYR A 273 1.19 -20.24 -14.21
C TYR A 273 2.41 -20.08 -13.31
N VAL A 274 2.26 -19.40 -12.16
CA VAL A 274 3.36 -19.20 -11.20
C VAL A 274 3.56 -20.42 -10.30
N ALA A 275 2.49 -20.95 -9.69
CA ALA A 275 2.59 -22.02 -8.70
C ALA A 275 3.32 -23.29 -9.20
N PRO A 276 3.15 -23.75 -10.46
CA PRO A 276 3.91 -24.89 -10.98
C PRO A 276 5.43 -24.68 -11.03
N GLN A 277 5.90 -23.42 -11.07
CA GLN A 277 7.33 -23.09 -11.12
C GLN A 277 7.96 -23.01 -9.73
N ILE A 278 7.17 -22.63 -8.71
CA ILE A 278 7.64 -22.43 -7.33
C ILE A 278 7.21 -23.54 -6.35
N SER A 279 6.36 -24.47 -6.83
CA SER A 279 5.93 -25.67 -6.12
C SER A 279 5.75 -26.83 -7.11
N PRO A 280 6.84 -27.35 -7.72
CA PRO A 280 6.74 -28.34 -8.80
C PRO A 280 6.24 -29.73 -8.36
N SER A 281 6.22 -29.99 -7.04
CA SER A 281 5.84 -31.30 -6.48
C SER A 281 4.36 -31.43 -6.11
N GLY A 282 3.57 -30.36 -6.26
CA GLY A 282 2.15 -30.34 -5.90
C GLY A 282 1.59 -28.92 -5.78
N PRO A 283 0.31 -28.77 -5.41
CA PRO A 283 -0.26 -27.46 -5.13
C PRO A 283 0.56 -26.69 -4.10
N LEU A 284 0.68 -25.37 -4.27
CA LEU A 284 1.33 -24.52 -3.29
C LEU A 284 0.52 -24.53 -1.98
N THR A 285 1.21 -24.65 -0.85
CA THR A 285 0.61 -24.61 0.48
C THR A 285 1.01 -23.34 1.22
N ASP A 286 0.18 -22.88 2.15
CA ASP A 286 0.55 -21.86 3.14
C ASP A 286 1.66 -22.38 4.08
N LEU A 287 2.17 -21.51 4.96
CA LEU A 287 3.18 -21.88 5.96
C LEU A 287 2.66 -22.86 7.04
N ASN A 288 1.37 -23.18 7.05
CA ASN A 288 0.76 -24.17 7.92
C ASN A 288 0.56 -25.53 7.23
N GLY A 289 0.91 -25.64 5.94
CA GLY A 289 0.77 -26.86 5.14
C GLY A 289 -0.63 -27.05 4.53
N ASN A 290 -1.49 -26.03 4.56
CA ASN A 290 -2.79 -26.07 3.88
C ASN A 290 -2.65 -25.65 2.43
N VAL A 291 -3.31 -26.34 1.50
CA VAL A 291 -3.36 -25.92 0.09
C VAL A 291 -4.03 -24.55 0.00
N ILE A 292 -3.37 -23.61 -0.69
CA ILE A 292 -3.90 -22.26 -0.92
C ILE A 292 -5.07 -22.36 -1.91
N LYS A 293 -6.19 -21.76 -1.53
CA LYS A 293 -7.44 -21.78 -2.27
C LYS A 293 -8.28 -20.57 -1.89
N ASP A 294 -9.14 -20.14 -2.80
CA ASP A 294 -10.19 -19.17 -2.50
C ASP A 294 -11.15 -19.74 -1.45
N PRO A 295 -11.31 -19.08 -0.29
CA PRO A 295 -12.18 -19.56 0.79
C PRO A 295 -13.68 -19.51 0.40
N SER A 296 -14.07 -18.64 -0.52
CA SER A 296 -15.46 -18.44 -0.96
C SER A 296 -15.90 -19.51 -1.96
N SER A 297 -15.05 -19.82 -2.95
CA SER A 297 -15.36 -20.80 -4.00
C SER A 297 -14.82 -22.21 -3.68
N GLY A 298 -13.75 -22.30 -2.89
CA GLY A 298 -13.01 -23.53 -2.66
C GLY A 298 -12.03 -23.90 -3.79
N ASP A 299 -11.93 -23.06 -4.83
CA ASP A 299 -11.06 -23.28 -5.98
C ASP A 299 -9.58 -23.09 -5.58
N ILE A 300 -8.73 -24.05 -5.96
CA ILE A 300 -7.28 -23.96 -5.72
C ILE A 300 -6.73 -22.80 -6.55
N GLY A 301 -6.01 -21.89 -5.91
CA GLY A 301 -5.51 -20.68 -6.55
C GLY A 301 -5.32 -19.53 -5.57
N PHE A 302 -5.14 -18.32 -6.11
CA PHE A 302 -5.11 -17.08 -5.34
C PHE A 302 -6.36 -16.96 -4.45
N PRO A 303 -6.22 -16.66 -3.15
CA PRO A 303 -7.33 -16.76 -2.22
C PRO A 303 -8.22 -15.51 -2.17
N GLY A 304 -8.01 -14.53 -3.04
CA GLY A 304 -8.54 -13.17 -2.88
C GLY A 304 -7.67 -12.34 -1.94
N PHE A 305 -7.84 -11.02 -1.96
CA PHE A 305 -7.02 -10.08 -1.18
C PHE A 305 -7.23 -10.26 0.34
N ASP A 306 -8.47 -10.33 0.85
CA ASP A 306 -8.75 -10.69 2.25
C ASP A 306 -8.11 -12.05 2.66
N GLY A 307 -8.00 -12.97 1.70
CA GLY A 307 -7.40 -14.29 1.89
C GLY A 307 -5.87 -14.28 2.03
N MET A 308 -5.21 -13.15 1.81
CA MET A 308 -3.75 -12.96 1.89
C MET A 308 -3.25 -12.80 3.32
N SER A 309 -3.63 -13.73 4.21
CA SER A 309 -3.05 -13.81 5.55
C SER A 309 -1.52 -13.95 5.50
N ALA A 310 -0.82 -13.57 6.58
CA ALA A 310 0.64 -13.69 6.64
C ALA A 310 1.16 -15.10 6.27
N ALA A 311 0.46 -16.17 6.66
CA ALA A 311 0.85 -17.54 6.31
C ALA A 311 0.78 -17.84 4.80
N VAL A 312 -0.11 -17.19 4.06
CA VAL A 312 -0.26 -17.32 2.61
C VAL A 312 0.82 -16.47 1.93
N SER A 313 0.87 -15.17 2.21
CA SER A 313 1.76 -14.22 1.55
C SER A 313 3.23 -14.60 1.72
N LEU A 314 3.63 -14.91 2.96
CA LEU A 314 5.00 -15.32 3.26
C LEU A 314 5.36 -16.69 2.64
N SER A 315 4.37 -17.54 2.35
CA SER A 315 4.63 -18.78 1.61
C SER A 315 4.92 -18.54 0.14
N TYR A 316 4.21 -17.60 -0.52
CA TYR A 316 4.56 -17.18 -1.87
C TYR A 316 5.96 -16.59 -1.91
N VAL A 317 6.26 -15.65 -1.01
CA VAL A 317 7.58 -15.01 -0.91
C VAL A 317 8.68 -16.05 -0.75
N ALA A 318 8.59 -16.93 0.26
CA ALA A 318 9.62 -17.94 0.48
C ALA A 318 9.78 -18.88 -0.72
N SER A 319 8.65 -19.34 -1.29
CA SER A 319 8.70 -20.26 -2.43
C SER A 319 9.28 -19.59 -3.67
N MET A 320 9.01 -18.31 -3.92
CA MET A 320 9.64 -17.55 -5.01
C MET A 320 11.15 -17.39 -4.79
N GLN A 321 11.57 -17.00 -3.59
CA GLN A 321 12.98 -16.83 -3.22
C GLN A 321 13.78 -18.13 -3.43
N GLU A 322 13.22 -19.27 -3.01
CA GLU A 322 13.80 -20.61 -3.15
C GLU A 322 13.92 -21.08 -4.62
N HIS A 323 13.15 -20.49 -5.52
CA HIS A 323 13.03 -20.92 -6.92
C HIS A 323 13.56 -19.86 -7.91
N GLY A 324 14.59 -19.10 -7.50
CA GLY A 324 15.35 -18.23 -8.41
C GLY A 324 14.66 -16.91 -8.74
N ILE A 325 13.82 -16.41 -7.82
CA ILE A 325 13.21 -15.09 -7.88
C ILE A 325 13.72 -14.28 -6.67
N PRO A 326 14.89 -13.61 -6.80
CA PRO A 326 15.56 -12.97 -5.65
C PRO A 326 14.88 -11.69 -5.16
N VAL A 327 14.00 -11.08 -5.96
CA VAL A 327 13.25 -9.89 -5.57
C VAL A 327 11.77 -10.27 -5.46
N THR A 328 11.22 -10.19 -4.26
CA THR A 328 9.84 -10.60 -3.98
C THR A 328 9.09 -9.57 -3.17
N TYR A 329 7.89 -9.23 -3.64
CA TYR A 329 6.99 -8.28 -3.00
C TYR A 329 5.72 -9.02 -2.57
N ALA A 330 5.17 -8.70 -1.41
CA ALA A 330 3.87 -9.25 -1.04
C ALA A 330 3.05 -8.30 -0.18
N TYR A 331 1.75 -8.35 -0.41
CA TYR A 331 0.73 -7.77 0.46
C TYR A 331 0.31 -8.77 1.53
N ILE A 332 -0.05 -8.28 2.71
CA ILE A 332 -0.61 -9.06 3.81
C ILE A 332 -1.89 -8.35 4.26
N SER A 333 -3.00 -9.08 4.29
CA SER A 333 -4.29 -8.52 4.71
C SER A 333 -4.28 -8.04 6.16
N ASP A 334 -5.21 -7.15 6.48
CA ASP A 334 -5.33 -6.53 7.78
C ASP A 334 -5.63 -7.57 8.86
N ALA A 335 -5.38 -7.22 10.12
CA ALA A 335 -5.74 -8.07 11.26
C ALA A 335 -7.06 -7.65 11.92
N HIS A 336 -7.67 -6.56 11.45
CA HIS A 336 -8.77 -5.84 12.08
C HIS A 336 -10.13 -6.45 11.72
N ASP A 337 -10.25 -7.04 10.53
CA ASP A 337 -11.43 -7.71 10.06
C ASP A 337 -11.46 -9.18 10.48
N ASN A 338 -12.65 -9.63 10.83
CA ASN A 338 -12.91 -11.04 11.04
C ASN A 338 -13.06 -11.72 9.67
N HIS A 339 -11.96 -12.21 9.12
CA HIS A 339 -11.86 -12.92 7.84
C HIS A 339 -12.73 -14.20 7.73
N VAL A 340 -13.46 -14.58 8.79
CA VAL A 340 -14.48 -15.64 8.77
C VAL A 340 -15.91 -15.08 8.66
N THR A 341 -16.19 -13.93 9.27
CA THR A 341 -17.56 -13.37 9.33
C THR A 341 -17.76 -12.10 8.51
N GLY A 342 -16.67 -11.43 8.11
CA GLY A 342 -16.67 -10.12 7.45
C GLY A 342 -17.05 -8.95 8.35
N ASN A 343 -17.00 -9.11 9.69
CA ASN A 343 -17.20 -8.01 10.62
C ASN A 343 -15.86 -7.54 11.18
N ALA A 344 -15.68 -6.24 11.38
CA ALA A 344 -14.55 -5.69 12.10
C ALA A 344 -14.52 -6.10 13.58
N PHE A 345 -13.31 -6.30 14.09
CA PHE A 345 -13.00 -6.45 15.51
C PHE A 345 -12.69 -5.10 16.17
N GLY A 346 -12.91 -5.01 17.48
CA GLY A 346 -12.39 -3.92 18.30
C GLY A 346 -11.04 -4.27 18.93
N PRO A 347 -10.21 -3.26 19.28
CA PRO A 347 -8.91 -3.49 19.92
C PRO A 347 -8.96 -4.44 21.12
N GLY A 348 -8.15 -5.50 21.08
CA GLY A 348 -8.05 -6.47 22.17
C GLY A 348 -9.21 -7.48 22.25
N GLU A 349 -10.10 -7.53 21.25
CA GLU A 349 -11.04 -8.65 21.13
C GLU A 349 -10.30 -9.96 20.88
N ALA A 350 -10.80 -11.05 21.46
CA ALA A 350 -10.09 -12.33 21.43
C ALA A 350 -9.84 -12.88 20.01
N GLY A 351 -10.71 -12.57 19.05
CA GLY A 351 -10.55 -12.97 17.64
C GLY A 351 -9.39 -12.23 16.97
N TYR A 352 -9.31 -10.91 17.17
CA TYR A 352 -8.24 -10.07 16.68
C TYR A 352 -6.88 -10.46 17.27
N VAL A 353 -6.80 -10.63 18.60
CA VAL A 353 -5.57 -11.11 19.26
C VAL A 353 -5.14 -12.48 18.73
N ALA A 354 -6.08 -13.39 18.46
CA ALA A 354 -5.78 -14.69 17.88
C ALA A 354 -5.30 -14.59 16.42
N GLN A 355 -5.83 -13.65 15.63
CA GLN A 355 -5.40 -13.38 14.27
C GLN A 355 -3.97 -12.86 14.23
N LEU A 356 -3.64 -11.84 15.04
CA LEU A 356 -2.28 -11.34 15.19
C LEU A 356 -1.31 -12.43 15.67
N LYS A 357 -1.74 -13.28 16.62
CA LYS A 357 -0.93 -14.44 17.06
C LYS A 357 -0.64 -15.41 15.91
N SER A 358 -1.59 -15.60 15.00
CA SER A 358 -1.39 -16.46 13.82
C SER A 358 -0.43 -15.84 12.81
N TYR A 359 -0.44 -14.50 12.67
CA TYR A 359 0.51 -13.78 11.83
C TYR A 359 1.91 -13.84 12.42
N ASP A 360 2.03 -13.63 13.73
CA ASP A 360 3.27 -13.81 14.49
C ASP A 360 3.88 -15.21 14.28
N ASP A 361 3.08 -16.27 14.40
CA ASP A 361 3.52 -17.65 14.15
C ASP A 361 3.99 -17.85 12.70
N ALA A 362 3.33 -17.19 11.74
CA ALA A 362 3.72 -17.24 10.33
C ALA A 362 5.09 -16.57 10.11
N PHE A 363 5.36 -15.41 10.73
CA PHE A 363 6.68 -14.77 10.68
C PHE A 363 7.78 -15.64 11.29
N GLY A 364 7.52 -16.27 12.44
CA GLY A 364 8.47 -17.22 13.04
C GLY A 364 8.83 -18.35 12.07
N LYS A 365 7.82 -19.00 11.47
CA LYS A 365 8.02 -20.07 10.48
C LYS A 365 8.71 -19.58 9.20
N PHE A 366 8.41 -18.37 8.76
CA PHE A 366 8.98 -17.76 7.57
C PHE A 366 10.48 -17.53 7.73
N PHE A 367 10.90 -16.88 8.81
CA PHE A 367 12.33 -16.67 9.08
C PHE A 367 13.07 -18.00 9.27
N GLU A 368 12.48 -18.97 9.97
CA GLU A 368 13.05 -20.32 10.09
C GLU A 368 13.15 -21.07 8.76
N ARG A 369 12.24 -20.80 7.80
CA ARG A 369 12.27 -21.38 6.46
C ARG A 369 13.39 -20.78 5.64
N LEU A 370 13.45 -19.44 5.55
CA LEU A 370 14.48 -18.73 4.80
C LEU A 370 15.90 -19.03 5.31
N GLU A 371 16.09 -19.11 6.64
CA GLU A 371 17.39 -19.42 7.24
C GLU A 371 17.93 -20.79 6.81
N LYS A 372 17.06 -21.78 6.52
CA LYS A 372 17.50 -23.10 6.03
C LYS A 372 18.15 -23.04 4.66
N ASP A 373 17.76 -22.06 3.86
CA ASP A 373 18.31 -21.79 2.53
C ASP A 373 19.41 -20.70 2.56
N GLY A 374 19.77 -20.23 3.76
CA GLY A 374 20.79 -19.21 3.97
C GLY A 374 20.34 -17.80 3.57
N ILE A 375 19.04 -17.56 3.46
CA ILE A 375 18.45 -16.24 3.18
C ILE A 375 18.12 -15.58 4.52
N ASN A 376 18.86 -14.53 4.89
CA ASN A 376 18.68 -13.85 6.18
C ASN A 376 19.18 -12.40 6.16
N ASN A 377 19.18 -11.73 7.31
CA ASN A 377 19.55 -10.31 7.41
C ASN A 377 20.99 -9.98 6.96
N SER A 378 21.87 -10.98 6.79
CA SER A 378 23.25 -10.76 6.34
C SER A 378 23.38 -10.66 4.82
N ASN A 379 22.37 -11.10 4.06
CA ASN A 379 22.37 -11.07 2.60
C ASN A 379 21.06 -10.61 1.94
N THR A 380 20.07 -10.23 2.74
CA THR A 380 18.73 -9.85 2.28
C THR A 380 18.37 -8.47 2.79
N LEU A 381 17.83 -7.65 1.91
CA LEU A 381 17.15 -6.41 2.29
C LEU A 381 15.67 -6.73 2.55
N PHE A 382 15.26 -6.65 3.80
CA PHE A 382 13.86 -6.69 4.21
C PHE A 382 13.35 -5.26 4.36
N VAL A 383 12.20 -5.01 3.73
CA VAL A 383 11.44 -3.77 3.84
C VAL A 383 10.04 -4.16 4.25
N VAL A 384 9.57 -3.66 5.37
CA VAL A 384 8.25 -4.01 5.92
C VAL A 384 7.57 -2.72 6.35
N THR A 385 6.34 -2.49 5.88
CA THR A 385 5.56 -1.29 6.22
C THR A 385 4.07 -1.63 6.20
N ALA A 386 3.23 -0.74 6.71
CA ALA A 386 1.80 -0.71 6.39
C ALA A 386 1.53 0.35 5.32
N ASP A 387 0.38 0.25 4.64
CA ASP A 387 -0.04 1.19 3.58
C ASP A 387 -0.70 2.41 4.21
N GLU A 388 -1.59 2.18 5.15
CA GLU A 388 -2.17 3.18 6.00
C GLU A 388 -2.33 2.64 7.41
N ASN A 389 -2.83 3.49 8.28
CA ASN A 389 -3.51 3.07 9.49
C ASN A 389 -4.97 3.55 9.42
N ASP A 390 -5.76 3.09 10.37
CA ASP A 390 -7.18 3.40 10.46
C ASP A 390 -7.58 4.01 11.81
N HIS A 391 -8.70 4.72 11.77
CA HIS A 391 -9.41 5.20 12.94
C HIS A 391 -10.47 4.19 13.39
N PHE A 392 -10.31 3.65 14.60
CA PHE A 392 -11.33 2.78 15.20
C PHE A 392 -12.60 3.53 15.63
N VAL A 393 -13.76 3.05 15.17
CA VAL A 393 -15.08 3.56 15.54
C VAL A 393 -15.89 2.51 16.31
N GLY A 394 -16.03 2.74 17.61
CA GLY A 394 -16.80 1.85 18.48
C GLY A 394 -17.10 2.41 19.85
N GLY A 395 -17.88 1.65 20.63
CA GLY A 395 -18.18 1.98 22.02
C GLY A 395 -16.98 1.78 22.95
N ALA A 396 -17.16 2.11 24.23
CA ALA A 396 -16.13 1.84 25.24
C ALA A 396 -15.90 0.33 25.43
N PRO A 397 -14.65 -0.13 25.60
CA PRO A 397 -14.36 -1.54 25.83
C PRO A 397 -14.85 -2.03 27.20
N SER A 398 -15.21 -3.32 27.26
CA SER A 398 -15.64 -4.01 28.48
C SER A 398 -14.90 -5.35 28.68
N PRO A 399 -14.51 -5.72 29.91
CA PRO A 399 -14.58 -4.91 31.12
C PRO A 399 -13.63 -3.71 31.06
N ALA A 400 -13.91 -2.66 31.83
CA ALA A 400 -13.04 -1.49 31.89
C ALA A 400 -11.62 -1.90 32.31
N GLY A 401 -10.62 -1.44 31.56
CA GLY A 401 -9.21 -1.81 31.78
C GLY A 401 -8.83 -3.19 31.25
N CYS A 402 -9.64 -3.80 30.37
CA CYS A 402 -9.19 -4.93 29.57
C CYS A 402 -7.93 -4.56 28.76
N ASP A 403 -7.06 -5.55 28.53
CA ASP A 403 -5.76 -5.38 27.88
C ASP A 403 -5.61 -6.28 26.64
N GLY A 404 -6.65 -7.06 26.29
CA GLY A 404 -6.65 -8.01 25.18
C GLY A 404 -5.83 -9.27 25.42
N VAL A 405 -4.72 -9.16 26.17
CA VAL A 405 -3.76 -10.25 26.41
C VAL A 405 -4.17 -11.13 27.59
N ASN A 406 -4.40 -10.53 28.75
CA ASN A 406 -4.78 -11.25 29.97
C ASN A 406 -6.30 -11.24 30.17
N VAL A 407 -6.93 -10.13 29.79
CA VAL A 407 -8.37 -9.91 29.88
C VAL A 407 -8.84 -9.44 28.50
N PRO A 408 -9.54 -10.30 27.74
CA PRO A 408 -10.10 -9.92 26.45
C PRO A 408 -11.03 -8.72 26.57
N CYS A 409 -10.93 -7.81 25.61
CA CYS A 409 -11.89 -6.73 25.44
C CYS A 409 -13.13 -7.24 24.69
N THR A 410 -14.26 -6.58 24.93
CA THR A 410 -15.51 -6.79 24.21
C THR A 410 -16.20 -5.44 24.01
N TYR A 411 -16.94 -5.30 22.92
CA TYR A 411 -17.60 -4.05 22.54
C TYR A 411 -19.09 -4.31 22.32
N SER A 412 -19.95 -3.53 22.99
CA SER A 412 -21.41 -3.69 22.83
C SER A 412 -21.93 -3.14 21.49
N GLN A 413 -21.18 -2.20 20.91
CA GLN A 413 -21.44 -1.58 19.62
C GLN A 413 -20.10 -1.29 18.96
N ILE A 414 -19.99 -1.63 17.68
CA ILE A 414 -18.82 -1.48 16.83
C ILE A 414 -19.31 -1.14 15.42
N GLY A 415 -18.65 -0.18 14.78
CA GLY A 415 -18.99 0.26 13.43
C GLY A 415 -18.88 1.77 13.24
N GLU A 416 -18.49 2.18 12.05
CA GLU A 416 -18.45 3.54 11.56
C GLU A 416 -19.82 4.22 11.69
N VAL A 417 -19.82 5.54 11.73
CA VAL A 417 -21.04 6.34 11.65
C VAL A 417 -21.31 6.69 10.18
N SER A 418 -22.04 5.81 9.48
CA SER A 418 -22.37 6.04 8.08
C SER A 418 -23.34 7.22 7.92
N GLY A 419 -23.08 8.11 6.95
CA GLY A 419 -23.83 9.34 6.71
C GLY A 419 -24.28 9.53 5.25
N ASN A 420 -25.51 10.00 5.05
CA ASN A 420 -26.08 10.38 3.74
C ASN A 420 -25.92 11.89 3.49
N LEU A 421 -24.88 12.27 2.74
CA LEU A 421 -24.56 13.66 2.38
C LEU A 421 -25.72 14.38 1.69
N THR A 422 -26.34 13.74 0.70
CA THR A 422 -27.45 14.34 -0.07
C THR A 422 -28.64 14.67 0.84
N GLY A 423 -28.97 13.76 1.75
CA GLY A 423 -30.05 13.96 2.72
C GLY A 423 -29.74 15.05 3.74
N LEU A 424 -28.50 15.09 4.25
CA LEU A 424 -28.05 16.11 5.19
C LEU A 424 -28.05 17.50 4.56
N LEU A 425 -27.51 17.65 3.34
CA LEU A 425 -27.49 18.91 2.60
C LEU A 425 -28.92 19.42 2.32
N ALA A 426 -29.80 18.55 1.83
CA ALA A 426 -31.19 18.91 1.55
C ALA A 426 -31.94 19.32 2.82
N THR A 427 -31.75 18.58 3.92
CA THR A 427 -32.52 18.78 5.17
C THR A 427 -32.00 19.95 6.01
N GLN A 428 -30.67 20.13 6.10
CA GLN A 428 -30.06 21.15 6.97
C GLN A 428 -29.78 22.46 6.24
N GLN A 429 -29.39 22.39 4.97
CA GLN A 429 -28.92 23.55 4.20
C GLN A 429 -29.89 23.94 3.07
N GLY A 430 -30.93 23.13 2.80
CA GLY A 430 -31.81 23.33 1.65
C GLY A 430 -31.09 23.19 0.30
N ASN A 431 -29.89 22.59 0.28
CA ASN A 431 -29.08 22.46 -0.92
C ASN A 431 -29.39 21.13 -1.60
N THR A 432 -29.87 21.20 -2.84
CA THR A 432 -30.22 20.04 -3.68
C THR A 432 -29.37 19.97 -4.94
N THR A 433 -28.16 20.55 -4.92
CA THR A 433 -27.21 20.46 -6.04
C THR A 433 -26.98 18.99 -6.39
N PRO A 434 -27.13 18.58 -7.67
CA PRO A 434 -26.86 17.21 -8.06
C PRO A 434 -25.35 16.92 -8.10
N PHE A 435 -24.88 15.96 -7.31
CA PHE A 435 -23.50 15.48 -7.31
C PHE A 435 -23.46 13.97 -7.08
N LYS A 436 -22.31 13.37 -7.39
CA LYS A 436 -21.91 12.05 -6.90
C LYS A 436 -20.65 12.21 -6.07
N VAL A 437 -20.36 11.19 -5.26
CA VAL A 437 -19.09 11.11 -4.53
C VAL A 437 -18.39 9.78 -4.84
N HIS A 438 -17.07 9.77 -4.71
CA HIS A 438 -16.43 8.58 -4.14
C HIS A 438 -16.76 8.59 -2.64
N ALA A 439 -17.51 7.57 -2.19
CA ALA A 439 -17.99 7.49 -0.83
C ALA A 439 -16.87 7.01 0.06
N ASP A 440 -16.61 7.74 1.13
CA ASP A 440 -15.41 7.59 1.94
C ASP A 440 -15.53 8.32 3.28
N SER A 441 -14.58 8.14 4.20
CA SER A 441 -14.43 9.05 5.33
C SER A 441 -13.90 10.43 4.88
N ALA A 442 -13.12 10.46 3.80
CA ALA A 442 -12.73 11.68 3.08
C ALA A 442 -13.44 11.81 1.70
N PRO A 443 -14.78 12.03 1.65
CA PRO A 443 -15.53 11.94 0.40
C PRO A 443 -15.10 12.95 -0.66
N VAL A 444 -14.95 12.46 -1.88
CA VAL A 444 -14.50 13.25 -3.05
C VAL A 444 -15.69 13.59 -3.94
N PHE A 445 -15.99 14.88 -4.12
CA PHE A 445 -17.21 15.37 -4.77
C PHE A 445 -17.04 15.60 -6.27
N TYR A 446 -18.04 15.17 -7.04
CA TYR A 446 -18.15 15.38 -8.48
C TYR A 446 -19.52 15.99 -8.80
N ILE A 447 -19.56 17.31 -8.98
CA ILE A 447 -20.79 18.05 -9.24
C ILE A 447 -21.24 17.80 -10.68
N THR A 448 -22.52 17.45 -10.84
CA THR A 448 -23.11 17.21 -12.17
C THR A 448 -23.02 18.48 -13.02
N GLY A 449 -22.54 18.33 -14.26
CA GLY A 449 -22.27 19.42 -15.18
C GLY A 449 -20.81 19.89 -15.18
N ASN A 450 -19.97 19.33 -14.30
CA ASN A 450 -18.56 19.71 -14.11
C ASN A 450 -18.36 21.25 -14.09
N PRO A 451 -19.07 21.98 -13.21
CA PRO A 451 -18.95 23.43 -13.12
C PRO A 451 -17.53 23.82 -12.70
N ALA A 452 -17.12 25.03 -13.08
CA ALA A 452 -15.86 25.61 -12.60
C ALA A 452 -15.85 25.72 -11.06
N ARG A 453 -14.65 25.65 -10.47
CA ARG A 453 -14.42 25.78 -9.02
C ARG A 453 -15.04 27.05 -8.42
N ASP A 454 -15.03 28.15 -9.17
CA ASP A 454 -15.52 29.47 -8.75
C ASP A 454 -16.97 29.72 -9.18
N ALA A 455 -17.64 28.74 -9.79
CA ALA A 455 -19.05 28.85 -10.13
C ALA A 455 -19.91 28.90 -8.86
N ALA A 456 -20.97 29.73 -8.88
CA ALA A 456 -21.85 29.91 -7.72
C ALA A 456 -22.39 28.58 -7.15
N ILE A 457 -22.73 27.61 -8.01
CA ILE A 457 -23.24 26.30 -7.58
C ILE A 457 -22.20 25.48 -6.81
N THR A 458 -20.92 25.58 -7.20
CA THR A 458 -19.80 24.92 -6.51
C THR A 458 -19.59 25.56 -5.15
N ARG A 459 -19.47 26.90 -5.14
CA ARG A 459 -19.28 27.71 -3.93
C ARG A 459 -20.39 27.53 -2.91
N ASP A 460 -21.64 27.44 -3.37
CA ASP A 460 -22.79 27.23 -2.49
C ASP A 460 -22.82 25.80 -1.92
N LEU A 461 -22.32 24.81 -2.65
CA LEU A 461 -22.19 23.45 -2.14
C LEU A 461 -21.05 23.33 -1.10
N GLU A 462 -19.86 23.87 -1.36
CA GLU A 462 -18.72 23.83 -0.42
C GLU A 462 -19.09 24.48 0.92
N ARG A 463 -19.73 25.66 0.89
CA ARG A 463 -20.23 26.34 2.10
C ARG A 463 -21.30 25.54 2.84
N ALA A 464 -22.13 24.80 2.11
CA ALA A 464 -23.17 23.96 2.70
C ALA A 464 -22.55 22.71 3.35
N VAL A 465 -21.59 22.07 2.68
CA VAL A 465 -20.82 20.93 3.21
C VAL A 465 -20.11 21.31 4.50
N ASN A 466 -19.42 22.45 4.54
CA ASN A 466 -18.72 22.95 5.74
C ASN A 466 -19.64 23.14 6.97
N LYS A 467 -20.95 23.28 6.77
CA LYS A 467 -21.93 23.50 7.85
C LYS A 467 -22.65 22.24 8.28
N LEU A 468 -22.35 21.10 7.65
CA LEU A 468 -23.03 19.85 7.98
C LEU A 468 -22.67 19.40 9.39
N THR A 469 -23.70 18.96 10.10
CA THR A 469 -23.58 18.36 11.42
C THR A 469 -24.31 17.03 11.44
N ALA A 470 -23.93 16.15 12.36
CA ALA A 470 -24.60 14.87 12.57
C ALA A 470 -24.69 14.58 14.06
N VAL A 471 -25.77 13.93 14.50
CA VAL A 471 -25.81 13.37 15.84
C VAL A 471 -25.04 12.05 15.81
N ASN A 472 -23.98 11.97 16.61
CA ASN A 472 -23.17 10.78 16.74
C ASN A 472 -23.93 9.71 17.52
N SER A 473 -24.10 8.54 16.89
CA SER A 473 -24.90 7.43 17.44
C SER A 473 -24.30 6.83 18.72
N TYR A 474 -23.00 7.00 18.97
CA TYR A 474 -22.31 6.51 20.17
C TYR A 474 -22.40 7.49 21.33
N THR A 475 -22.17 8.78 21.06
CA THR A 475 -22.03 9.79 22.13
C THR A 475 -23.31 10.58 22.38
N GLY A 476 -24.25 10.57 21.44
CA GLY A 476 -25.46 11.41 21.44
C GLY A 476 -25.17 12.91 21.25
N LYS A 477 -23.92 13.30 21.00
CA LYS A 477 -23.52 14.69 20.72
C LYS A 477 -23.70 15.02 19.25
N THR A 478 -23.80 16.31 18.95
CA THR A 478 -23.81 16.80 17.57
C THR A 478 -22.40 17.17 17.17
N ASP A 479 -21.85 16.43 16.21
CA ASP A 479 -20.52 16.62 15.66
C ASP A 479 -20.60 17.50 14.41
N THR A 480 -19.55 18.29 14.18
CA THR A 480 -19.32 18.95 12.88
C THR A 480 -18.58 17.97 11.99
N LEU A 481 -19.15 17.69 10.82
CA LEU A 481 -18.61 16.66 9.93
C LEU A 481 -17.31 17.11 9.25
N THR A 482 -17.24 18.34 8.77
CA THR A 482 -16.07 18.82 8.01
C THR A 482 -14.92 19.21 8.94
N LYS A 483 -13.76 18.56 8.78
CA LYS A 483 -12.49 19.02 9.37
C LYS A 483 -11.74 19.89 8.38
N PHE A 484 -11.65 19.44 7.13
CA PHE A 484 -11.00 20.20 6.06
C PHE A 484 -11.74 20.09 4.73
N LEU A 485 -11.52 21.09 3.87
CA LEU A 485 -11.97 21.08 2.48
C LEU A 485 -10.82 21.48 1.56
N ALA A 486 -10.71 20.80 0.43
CA ALA A 486 -9.72 21.06 -0.61
C ALA A 486 -10.39 21.13 -1.99
N ASP A 487 -10.37 22.28 -2.65
CA ASP A 487 -10.77 22.40 -4.06
C ASP A 487 -9.57 22.13 -4.99
N PRO A 488 -9.69 22.24 -6.34
CA PRO A 488 -8.60 21.88 -7.26
C PRO A 488 -7.29 22.66 -7.12
N VAL A 489 -7.23 23.74 -6.35
CA VAL A 489 -5.97 24.48 -6.09
C VAL A 489 -5.26 23.81 -4.93
N GLU A 490 -5.97 23.54 -3.83
CA GLU A 490 -5.41 22.80 -2.70
C GLU A 490 -5.08 21.36 -3.07
N MET A 491 -5.98 20.66 -3.77
CA MET A 491 -5.72 19.29 -4.26
C MET A 491 -4.47 19.23 -5.15
N LYS A 492 -4.15 20.30 -5.90
CA LYS A 492 -2.91 20.36 -6.69
C LYS A 492 -1.67 20.50 -5.81
N LEU A 493 -1.74 21.25 -4.71
CA LEU A 493 -0.67 21.34 -3.72
C LEU A 493 -0.44 19.97 -3.06
N LEU A 494 -1.52 19.27 -2.72
CA LEU A 494 -1.52 17.96 -2.07
C LEU A 494 -1.25 16.77 -3.01
N HIS A 495 -0.86 17.01 -4.27
CA HIS A 495 -0.55 15.96 -5.24
C HIS A 495 -1.72 15.05 -5.64
N MET A 496 -2.95 15.57 -5.61
CA MET A 496 -4.19 14.82 -5.88
C MET A 496 -4.78 15.07 -7.29
N ILE A 497 -4.03 15.71 -8.20
CA ILE A 497 -4.50 16.10 -9.54
C ILE A 497 -3.64 15.47 -10.62
N THR A 498 -4.15 14.45 -11.31
CA THR A 498 -3.41 13.74 -12.36
C THR A 498 -3.29 14.54 -13.67
N ALA A 499 -2.50 14.02 -14.61
CA ALA A 499 -2.42 14.51 -15.98
C ALA A 499 -3.72 14.38 -16.79
N ASP A 500 -4.76 13.73 -16.26
CA ASP A 500 -6.08 13.72 -16.86
C ASP A 500 -7.07 14.67 -16.16
N PRO A 501 -7.43 15.80 -16.80
CA PRO A 501 -8.43 16.72 -16.28
C PRO A 501 -9.79 16.06 -16.01
N ALA A 502 -10.14 14.97 -16.71
CA ALA A 502 -11.40 14.26 -16.46
C ALA A 502 -11.43 13.62 -15.07
N ARG A 503 -10.28 13.28 -14.47
CA ARG A 503 -10.17 12.67 -13.13
C ARG A 503 -10.17 13.71 -12.01
N THR A 504 -10.08 15.00 -12.33
CA THR A 504 -10.05 16.09 -11.33
C THR A 504 -11.41 16.23 -10.65
N PRO A 505 -11.49 16.07 -9.32
CA PRO A 505 -12.74 16.30 -8.58
C PRO A 505 -13.18 17.76 -8.57
N SER A 506 -14.44 17.99 -8.18
CA SER A 506 -14.92 19.36 -7.89
C SER A 506 -14.31 19.91 -6.59
N PHE A 507 -14.25 19.09 -5.53
CA PHE A 507 -13.51 19.32 -4.28
C PHE A 507 -13.53 18.04 -3.43
N THR A 508 -12.68 17.96 -2.43
CA THR A 508 -12.62 16.88 -1.43
C THR A 508 -12.96 17.43 -0.05
N MET A 509 -13.66 16.64 0.76
CA MET A 509 -13.84 16.88 2.18
C MET A 509 -13.05 15.84 2.96
N PHE A 510 -12.23 16.27 3.90
CA PHE A 510 -11.71 15.39 4.95
C PHE A 510 -12.61 15.57 6.17
N ALA A 511 -13.30 14.50 6.55
CA ALA A 511 -14.34 14.55 7.56
C ALA A 511 -13.80 14.28 8.96
N ASP A 512 -14.72 14.23 9.91
CA ASP A 512 -14.46 13.65 11.22
C ASP A 512 -14.26 12.13 11.04
N PRO A 513 -13.12 11.56 11.49
CA PRO A 513 -12.77 10.16 11.23
C PRO A 513 -13.79 9.12 11.73
N ASN A 514 -14.74 9.51 12.59
CA ASN A 514 -15.82 8.63 13.00
C ASN A 514 -16.83 8.31 11.88
N TYR A 515 -16.82 9.05 10.78
CA TYR A 515 -17.86 9.03 9.76
C TYR A 515 -17.39 8.45 8.44
N PHE A 516 -18.26 7.67 7.81
CA PHE A 516 -18.13 7.28 6.41
C PHE A 516 -19.30 7.88 5.62
N LEU A 517 -19.02 8.62 4.55
CA LEU A 517 -19.98 9.53 3.94
C LEU A 517 -20.28 9.15 2.49
N SER A 518 -21.56 8.95 2.21
CA SER A 518 -22.07 8.51 0.91
C SER A 518 -23.25 9.38 0.44
N THR A 519 -23.71 9.16 -0.79
CA THR A 519 -24.93 9.81 -1.34
C THR A 519 -26.13 8.88 -1.27
N GLY A 520 -27.30 9.44 -1.00
CA GLY A 520 -28.57 8.70 -0.93
C GLY A 520 -29.79 9.57 -1.23
N ALA A 521 -30.92 9.27 -0.59
CA ALA A 521 -32.15 10.05 -0.76
C ALA A 521 -31.95 11.51 -0.28
N PRO A 522 -32.57 12.52 -0.93
CA PRO A 522 -32.46 13.92 -0.53
C PRO A 522 -33.37 14.28 0.66
N SER A 523 -33.39 13.43 1.68
CA SER A 523 -34.11 13.63 2.94
C SER A 523 -33.47 12.82 4.05
N CYS A 524 -33.64 13.28 5.30
CA CYS A 524 -33.36 12.47 6.50
C CYS A 524 -34.59 11.71 6.99
N SER A 525 -35.37 11.15 6.04
CA SER A 525 -36.45 10.21 6.32
C SER A 525 -36.36 9.03 5.33
N PRO A 526 -35.72 7.90 5.70
CA PRO A 526 -35.19 7.53 7.03
C PRO A 526 -33.97 8.37 7.47
N PRO A 527 -33.55 8.31 8.76
CA PRO A 527 -32.45 9.11 9.28
C PRO A 527 -31.20 9.07 8.40
N CYS A 528 -30.55 10.23 8.25
CA CYS A 528 -29.35 10.36 7.42
C CYS A 528 -28.10 9.74 8.05
N VAL A 529 -28.17 9.27 9.29
CA VAL A 529 -27.03 8.75 10.04
C VAL A 529 -27.44 7.43 10.67
N SER A 530 -26.57 6.43 10.53
CA SER A 530 -26.72 5.10 11.12
C SER A 530 -25.36 4.53 11.50
N ILE A 531 -25.34 3.44 12.27
CA ILE A 531 -24.10 2.69 12.51
C ILE A 531 -23.94 1.66 11.39
N GLY A 532 -22.81 1.71 10.69
CA GLY A 532 -22.37 0.72 9.72
C GLY A 532 -21.85 -0.52 10.46
N VAL A 533 -22.76 -1.38 10.93
CA VAL A 533 -22.36 -2.60 11.66
C VAL A 533 -21.47 -3.46 10.77
N GLY A 534 -20.27 -3.78 11.24
CA GLY A 534 -19.31 -4.63 10.54
C GLY A 534 -18.12 -3.88 9.93
N PHE A 535 -18.17 -2.55 9.82
CA PHE A 535 -17.06 -1.72 9.31
C PHE A 535 -16.66 -0.75 10.39
N ALA A 536 -15.52 -0.92 11.07
CA ALA A 536 -15.20 -0.12 12.27
C ALA A 536 -13.85 0.57 12.21
N TRP A 537 -13.18 0.50 11.09
CA TRP A 537 -11.85 1.03 10.87
C TRP A 537 -11.94 1.91 9.64
N ASN A 538 -11.88 3.22 9.86
CA ASN A 538 -12.04 4.23 8.82
C ASN A 538 -10.68 4.82 8.48
N HIS A 539 -10.40 4.99 7.20
CA HIS A 539 -9.18 5.65 6.73
C HIS A 539 -9.44 6.57 5.56
N GLY A 540 -8.45 7.42 5.31
CA GLY A 540 -8.46 8.45 4.28
C GLY A 540 -8.41 9.87 4.81
N ASP A 541 -8.90 10.11 6.02
CA ASP A 541 -8.89 11.44 6.63
C ASP A 541 -7.49 11.99 6.92
N VAL A 542 -7.42 13.30 7.19
CA VAL A 542 -6.24 13.94 7.77
C VAL A 542 -6.30 13.81 9.29
N ALA A 543 -5.76 12.71 9.81
CA ALA A 543 -5.73 12.39 11.24
C ALA A 543 -4.44 11.61 11.59
N PRO A 544 -3.79 11.89 12.74
CA PRO A 544 -2.53 11.23 13.09
C PRO A 544 -2.62 9.70 13.19
N ASP A 545 -3.74 9.17 13.67
CA ASP A 545 -4.01 7.74 13.76
C ASP A 545 -4.28 7.08 12.40
N VAL A 546 -4.53 7.87 11.36
CA VAL A 546 -4.68 7.39 9.97
C VAL A 546 -3.38 7.58 9.18
N ASN A 547 -2.77 8.77 9.23
CA ASN A 547 -1.66 9.12 8.34
C ASN A 547 -0.26 8.85 8.92
N THR A 548 -0.14 8.50 10.21
CA THR A 548 1.17 8.20 10.83
C THR A 548 1.33 6.69 10.99
N THR A 549 2.14 6.10 10.12
CA THR A 549 2.44 4.68 10.08
C THR A 549 3.91 4.42 10.47
N TRP A 550 4.48 3.30 10.03
CA TRP A 550 5.84 2.87 10.37
C TRP A 550 6.55 2.21 9.19
N LEU A 551 7.88 2.30 9.16
CA LEU A 551 8.72 1.63 8.16
C LEU A 551 9.85 0.84 8.83
N GLY A 552 9.84 -0.48 8.64
CA GLY A 552 10.90 -1.40 9.04
C GLY A 552 11.91 -1.64 7.90
N LEU A 553 13.19 -1.43 8.20
CA LEU A 553 14.31 -1.76 7.30
C LEU A 553 15.30 -2.67 8.01
N VAL A 554 15.66 -3.79 7.39
CA VAL A 554 16.67 -4.73 7.89
C VAL A 554 17.53 -5.22 6.73
N GLY A 555 18.85 -5.25 6.90
CA GLY A 555 19.74 -5.85 5.91
C GLY A 555 21.10 -5.16 5.82
N PRO A 556 21.99 -5.65 4.93
CA PRO A 556 23.30 -5.05 4.74
C PRO A 556 23.21 -3.57 4.36
N GLY A 557 23.92 -2.73 5.11
CA GLY A 557 23.94 -1.28 4.88
C GLY A 557 22.86 -0.47 5.60
N VAL A 558 21.91 -1.14 6.26
CA VAL A 558 20.95 -0.51 7.18
C VAL A 558 21.55 -0.46 8.57
N ARG A 559 21.39 0.67 9.27
CA ARG A 559 21.86 0.82 10.65
C ARG A 559 20.97 0.04 11.60
N HIS A 560 21.60 -0.56 12.60
CA HIS A 560 20.88 -1.15 13.72
C HIS A 560 20.57 -0.07 14.76
N GLN A 561 19.36 0.47 14.72
CA GLN A 561 18.90 1.56 15.61
C GLN A 561 17.74 1.15 16.51
N GLY A 562 17.11 -0.01 16.30
CA GLY A 562 15.87 -0.35 17.01
C GLY A 562 14.73 0.55 16.54
N VAL A 563 13.91 1.03 17.47
CA VAL A 563 12.84 2.01 17.18
C VAL A 563 13.43 3.41 17.11
N GLU A 564 13.16 4.13 16.02
CA GLU A 564 13.64 5.48 15.75
C GLU A 564 12.47 6.40 15.38
N GLY A 565 12.25 7.44 16.20
CA GLY A 565 11.11 8.36 16.06
C GLY A 565 11.49 9.74 15.52
N ASP A 566 12.77 10.07 15.45
CA ASP A 566 13.21 11.42 15.07
C ASP A 566 13.32 11.60 13.54
N ILE A 567 13.36 10.50 12.78
CA ILE A 567 13.44 10.54 11.31
C ILE A 567 12.02 10.67 10.74
N TRP A 568 11.70 11.87 10.27
CA TRP A 568 10.48 12.11 9.50
C TRP A 568 10.64 11.58 8.07
N SER A 569 9.71 10.71 7.64
CA SER A 569 9.64 10.18 6.29
C SER A 569 8.19 9.95 5.86
N ASP A 570 7.99 9.73 4.57
CA ASP A 570 6.72 9.24 4.01
C ASP A 570 6.96 8.17 2.93
N HIS A 571 5.89 7.59 2.42
CA HIS A 571 5.91 6.49 1.45
C HIS A 571 6.79 6.74 0.23
N THR A 572 6.91 8.00 -0.22
CA THR A 572 7.74 8.31 -1.39
C THR A 572 9.22 8.04 -1.14
N ASP A 573 9.66 7.98 0.12
CA ASP A 573 11.05 7.77 0.51
C ASP A 573 11.48 6.29 0.46
N ILE A 574 10.53 5.35 0.42
CA ILE A 574 10.79 3.90 0.43
C ILE A 574 11.56 3.49 -0.83
N ARG A 575 10.98 3.74 -2.01
CA ARG A 575 11.54 3.37 -3.31
C ARG A 575 12.98 3.86 -3.54
N PRO A 576 13.28 5.18 -3.41
CA PRO A 576 14.64 5.66 -3.61
C PRO A 576 15.63 5.09 -2.57
N THR A 577 15.17 4.82 -1.34
CA THR A 577 16.03 4.20 -0.31
C THR A 577 16.41 2.76 -0.68
N ILE A 578 15.45 1.96 -1.16
CA ILE A 578 15.71 0.61 -1.67
C ILE A 578 16.71 0.66 -2.82
N LEU A 579 16.46 1.50 -3.83
CA LEU A 579 17.32 1.57 -5.02
C LEU A 579 18.74 2.02 -4.69
N ALA A 580 18.90 2.97 -3.75
CA ALA A 580 20.21 3.41 -3.30
C ALA A 580 21.01 2.28 -2.63
N LEU A 581 20.38 1.47 -1.78
CA LEU A 581 21.01 0.31 -1.13
C LEU A 581 21.45 -0.76 -2.14
N LEU A 582 20.68 -0.91 -3.22
CA LEU A 582 20.92 -1.92 -4.26
C LEU A 582 21.85 -1.43 -5.37
N GLY A 583 22.29 -0.17 -5.33
CA GLY A 583 23.06 0.44 -6.42
C GLY A 583 22.29 0.45 -7.76
N LEU A 584 20.96 0.53 -7.69
CA LEU A 584 20.05 0.63 -8.82
C LEU A 584 19.45 2.04 -8.89
N LYS A 585 18.68 2.30 -9.94
CA LYS A 585 17.94 3.55 -10.12
C LYS A 585 16.75 3.34 -11.03
N ASP A 586 15.75 4.18 -10.87
CA ASP A 586 14.70 4.37 -11.86
C ASP A 586 15.13 5.37 -12.95
N ASP A 587 14.40 5.38 -14.07
CA ASP A 587 14.64 6.30 -15.20
C ASP A 587 13.79 7.58 -15.13
N TYR A 588 13.10 7.79 -14.00
CA TYR A 588 12.33 8.98 -13.68
C TYR A 588 12.81 9.57 -12.35
N GLN A 589 12.42 10.82 -12.10
CA GLN A 589 12.69 11.50 -10.84
C GLN A 589 11.58 11.15 -9.82
N HIS A 590 11.96 10.71 -8.63
CA HIS A 590 11.04 10.43 -7.52
C HIS A 590 10.54 11.73 -6.87
N GLU A 591 9.61 11.64 -5.93
CA GLU A 591 9.18 12.75 -5.05
C GLU A 591 9.56 12.53 -3.58
N GLY A 592 10.22 11.41 -3.29
CA GLY A 592 10.87 11.14 -2.02
C GLY A 592 12.37 11.37 -2.04
N ARG A 593 13.01 10.99 -0.95
CA ARG A 593 14.45 11.11 -0.73
C ARG A 593 15.02 9.82 -0.12
N VAL A 594 16.32 9.58 -0.34
CA VAL A 594 17.02 8.49 0.34
C VAL A 594 17.07 8.78 1.85
N LEU A 595 16.66 7.81 2.67
CA LEU A 595 16.69 7.88 4.14
C LEU A 595 18.10 7.66 4.69
N VAL A 596 19.06 8.50 4.31
CA VAL A 596 20.49 8.31 4.63
C VAL A 596 20.73 8.16 6.13
N GLU A 597 19.92 8.81 6.98
CA GLU A 597 19.92 8.75 8.45
C GLU A 597 19.88 7.31 8.96
N ALA A 598 19.08 6.45 8.30
CA ALA A 598 18.89 5.04 8.59
C ALA A 598 19.99 4.13 7.99
N LEU A 599 20.90 4.67 7.17
CA LEU A 599 21.87 3.90 6.41
C LEU A 599 23.32 4.11 6.85
N ASP A 600 24.10 3.05 6.79
CA ASP A 600 25.55 3.08 7.02
C ASP A 600 26.27 3.85 5.93
N ASN A 601 27.32 4.59 6.31
CA ASN A 601 28.10 5.35 5.34
C ASN A 601 28.71 4.44 4.26
N SER A 602 29.12 3.21 4.60
CA SER A 602 29.68 2.25 3.63
C SER A 602 28.69 1.85 2.55
N ALA A 603 27.39 1.90 2.81
CA ALA A 603 26.34 1.56 1.87
C ALA A 603 25.97 2.72 0.92
N LEU A 604 26.38 3.94 1.26
CA LEU A 604 26.06 5.14 0.49
C LEU A 604 27.12 5.43 -0.58
N PRO A 605 26.73 5.99 -1.75
CA PRO A 605 27.67 6.53 -2.72
C PRO A 605 28.51 7.66 -2.12
N GLU A 606 29.69 7.90 -2.70
CA GLU A 606 30.67 8.89 -2.20
C GLU A 606 30.08 10.30 -2.09
N SER A 607 29.31 10.73 -3.10
CA SER A 607 28.58 12.00 -3.11
C SER A 607 27.67 12.19 -1.91
N LEU A 608 26.96 11.15 -1.46
CA LEU A 608 26.10 11.19 -0.28
C LEU A 608 26.91 11.17 1.02
N ARG A 609 27.99 10.37 1.09
CA ARG A 609 28.87 10.34 2.27
C ARG A 609 29.47 11.72 2.55
N ASP A 610 30.01 12.36 1.52
CA ASP A 610 30.70 13.65 1.64
C ASP A 610 29.73 14.80 1.94
N SER A 611 28.49 14.67 1.47
CA SER A 611 27.45 15.69 1.63
C SER A 611 26.45 15.38 2.76
N ARG A 612 26.66 14.33 3.56
CA ARG A 612 25.63 13.75 4.44
C ARG A 612 24.93 14.78 5.33
N GLY A 613 25.69 15.67 5.99
CA GLY A 613 25.12 16.67 6.89
C GLY A 613 24.20 17.67 6.18
N ILE A 614 24.65 18.21 5.03
CA ILE A 614 23.85 19.18 4.27
C ILE A 614 22.70 18.49 3.52
N PHE A 615 22.87 17.23 3.10
CA PHE A 615 21.81 16.41 2.53
C PHE A 615 20.64 16.28 3.51
N VAL A 616 20.91 15.90 4.76
CA VAL A 616 19.86 15.71 5.77
C VAL A 616 19.09 17.00 6.03
N GLN A 617 19.79 18.13 6.19
CA GLN A 617 19.13 19.43 6.40
C GLN A 617 18.24 19.82 5.20
N LEU A 618 18.74 19.61 3.98
CA LEU A 618 17.98 19.88 2.76
C LEU A 618 16.75 18.96 2.65
N ALA A 619 16.93 17.67 2.93
CA ALA A 619 15.88 16.67 2.88
C ALA A 619 14.77 16.96 3.91
N GLN A 620 15.13 17.34 5.14
CA GLN A 620 14.16 17.67 6.19
C GLN A 620 13.24 18.82 5.76
N VAL A 621 13.79 19.92 5.25
CA VAL A 621 12.96 21.04 4.76
C VAL A 621 12.18 20.64 3.51
N PHE A 622 12.79 19.90 2.58
CA PHE A 622 12.10 19.39 1.39
C PHE A 622 10.84 18.60 1.75
N LYS A 623 10.92 17.71 2.74
CA LYS A 623 9.74 16.93 3.16
C LYS A 623 8.64 17.79 3.77
N GLN A 624 8.99 18.79 4.58
CA GLN A 624 8.00 19.70 5.18
C GLN A 624 7.28 20.59 4.15
N ILE A 625 7.91 20.89 3.01
CA ILE A 625 7.26 21.66 1.93
C ILE A 625 6.60 20.79 0.85
N ASN A 626 7.01 19.53 0.69
CA ASN A 626 6.56 18.70 -0.43
C ASN A 626 5.51 17.67 -0.04
N ALA A 627 5.62 17.07 1.15
CA ALA A 627 4.70 16.00 1.54
C ALA A 627 3.28 16.52 1.84
N PRO A 628 2.21 15.80 1.45
CA PRO A 628 0.83 16.20 1.72
C PRO A 628 0.54 16.45 3.22
N VAL A 629 1.16 15.68 4.11
CA VAL A 629 1.04 15.84 5.57
C VAL A 629 2.26 16.51 6.20
N GLY A 630 3.13 17.11 5.39
CA GLY A 630 4.16 18.04 5.87
C GLY A 630 3.55 19.37 6.32
N GLU A 631 4.34 20.19 7.01
CA GLU A 631 3.89 21.49 7.54
C GLU A 631 3.18 22.36 6.49
N LEU A 632 3.73 22.49 5.27
CA LEU A 632 3.09 23.29 4.21
C LEU A 632 1.70 22.76 3.84
N GLY A 633 1.55 21.45 3.68
CA GLY A 633 0.30 20.81 3.29
C GLY A 633 -0.79 20.93 4.36
N LEU A 634 -0.42 20.76 5.63
CA LEU A 634 -1.37 20.91 6.74
C LEU A 634 -1.81 22.37 6.93
N GLU A 635 -0.89 23.33 6.80
CA GLU A 635 -1.25 24.75 6.91
C GLU A 635 -2.02 25.25 5.68
N SER A 636 -1.66 24.81 4.46
CA SER A 636 -2.42 25.16 3.24
C SER A 636 -3.85 24.63 3.30
N LEU A 637 -4.05 23.42 3.82
CA LEU A 637 -5.36 22.81 3.93
C LEU A 637 -6.28 23.57 4.91
N ARG A 638 -5.72 24.12 6.01
CA ARG A 638 -6.46 25.03 6.91
C ARG A 638 -6.88 26.31 6.20
N ILE A 639 -6.00 26.88 5.37
CA ILE A 639 -6.29 28.09 4.59
C ILE A 639 -7.35 27.81 3.54
N SER A 640 -7.26 26.69 2.81
CA SER A 640 -8.25 26.31 1.80
C SER A 640 -9.61 26.08 2.46
N THR A 641 -9.64 25.41 3.62
CA THR A 641 -10.87 25.24 4.40
C THR A 641 -11.52 26.59 4.76
N LYS A 642 -10.73 27.57 5.23
CA LYS A 642 -11.19 28.94 5.51
C LYS A 642 -11.69 29.65 4.23
N ALA A 643 -11.03 29.45 3.10
CA ALA A 643 -11.42 29.99 1.80
C ALA A 643 -12.76 29.40 1.32
N LEU A 644 -12.91 28.08 1.39
CA LEU A 644 -14.09 27.33 0.98
C LEU A 644 -15.31 27.61 1.89
N ALA A 645 -15.09 27.80 3.19
CA ALA A 645 -16.14 28.15 4.13
C ALA A 645 -16.65 29.61 4.00
N SER A 646 -15.87 30.51 3.38
CA SER A 646 -16.19 31.94 3.36
C SER A 646 -17.43 32.30 2.52
N ASN A 647 -18.23 33.23 3.04
CA ASN A 647 -19.38 33.85 2.39
C ASN A 647 -19.21 35.36 2.16
N SER A 648 -17.96 35.84 2.14
CA SER A 648 -17.66 37.25 1.88
C SER A 648 -18.30 37.73 0.57
N SER A 649 -18.72 39.00 0.50
CA SER A 649 -19.34 39.57 -0.70
C SER A 649 -18.47 39.34 -1.95
N GLY A 650 -19.09 38.82 -3.00
CA GLY A 650 -18.42 38.51 -4.28
C GLY A 650 -17.31 37.46 -4.17
N ASP A 651 -17.36 36.57 -3.18
CA ASP A 651 -16.35 35.54 -2.92
C ASP A 651 -14.91 36.07 -2.78
N SER A 652 -14.79 37.34 -2.36
CA SER A 652 -13.51 38.04 -2.26
C SER A 652 -12.46 37.34 -1.37
N THR A 653 -12.87 36.76 -0.25
CA THR A 653 -11.96 35.98 0.61
C THR A 653 -11.51 34.68 -0.07
N TYR A 654 -12.43 33.96 -0.71
CA TYR A 654 -12.11 32.74 -1.45
C TYR A 654 -11.10 33.03 -2.55
N VAL A 655 -11.41 33.99 -3.42
CA VAL A 655 -10.53 34.40 -4.52
C VAL A 655 -9.17 34.86 -4.00
N GLN A 656 -9.12 35.61 -2.90
CA GLN A 656 -7.85 36.07 -2.33
C GLN A 656 -6.99 34.92 -1.81
N LEU A 657 -7.56 34.02 -1.00
CA LEU A 657 -6.80 32.94 -0.36
C LEU A 657 -6.38 31.88 -1.36
N GLU A 658 -7.27 31.47 -2.26
CA GLU A 658 -6.94 30.46 -3.28
C GLU A 658 -5.92 30.97 -4.31
N ASN A 659 -5.95 32.26 -4.68
CA ASN A 659 -4.88 32.83 -5.51
C ASN A 659 -3.52 32.81 -4.79
N LYS A 660 -3.51 33.02 -3.46
CA LYS A 660 -2.28 32.89 -2.66
C LYS A 660 -1.80 31.45 -2.60
N LEU A 661 -2.70 30.47 -2.40
CA LEU A 661 -2.37 29.05 -2.40
C LEU A 661 -1.85 28.58 -3.76
N SER A 662 -2.43 29.07 -4.87
CA SER A 662 -1.89 28.81 -6.21
C SER A 662 -0.47 29.34 -6.36
N HIS A 663 -0.18 30.55 -5.85
CA HIS A 663 1.17 31.11 -5.89
C HIS A 663 2.16 30.33 -5.01
N ILE A 664 1.73 29.94 -3.80
CA ILE A 664 2.49 29.08 -2.89
C ILE A 664 2.81 27.74 -3.56
N THR A 665 1.86 27.14 -4.27
CA THR A 665 2.07 25.90 -5.03
C THR A 665 3.15 26.08 -6.09
N ASP A 666 3.14 27.19 -6.84
CA ASP A 666 4.17 27.48 -7.84
C ASP A 666 5.55 27.67 -7.19
N GLN A 667 5.63 28.43 -6.07
CA GLN A 667 6.86 28.61 -5.30
C GLN A 667 7.39 27.28 -4.75
N ARG A 668 6.51 26.43 -4.18
CA ARG A 668 6.82 25.09 -3.69
C ARG A 668 7.42 24.24 -4.79
N ASN A 669 6.77 24.18 -5.95
CA ASN A 669 7.21 23.37 -7.07
C ASN A 669 8.61 23.78 -7.57
N ASP A 670 8.89 25.08 -7.62
CA ASP A 670 10.20 25.60 -8.00
C ASP A 670 11.28 25.28 -6.95
N ILE A 671 11.01 25.54 -5.66
CA ILE A 671 11.96 25.31 -4.56
C ILE A 671 12.18 23.80 -4.38
N GLY A 672 11.12 23.04 -4.15
CA GLY A 672 11.14 21.60 -3.94
C GLY A 672 11.74 20.85 -5.14
N GLY A 673 11.40 21.24 -6.37
CA GLY A 673 11.99 20.67 -7.58
C GLY A 673 13.51 20.90 -7.67
N ASN A 674 14.02 22.03 -7.16
CA ASN A 674 15.47 22.27 -7.11
C ASN A 674 16.16 21.57 -5.93
N MET A 675 15.50 21.44 -4.78
CA MET A 675 15.99 20.60 -3.67
C MET A 675 16.14 19.16 -4.11
N LEU A 676 15.08 18.60 -4.70
CA LEU A 676 15.00 17.24 -5.18
C LEU A 676 16.06 16.93 -6.24
N LYS A 677 16.35 17.86 -7.17
CA LYS A 677 17.48 17.70 -8.11
C LYS A 677 18.83 17.53 -7.41
N LEU A 678 19.08 18.22 -6.30
CA LEU A 678 20.32 18.05 -5.53
C LEU A 678 20.33 16.72 -4.77
N LEU A 679 19.19 16.33 -4.18
CA LEU A 679 19.04 15.06 -3.45
C LEU A 679 19.24 13.86 -4.39
N GLU A 680 18.53 13.83 -5.51
CA GLU A 680 18.62 12.80 -6.57
C GLU A 680 20.01 12.81 -7.24
N GLY A 681 20.55 14.00 -7.52
CA GLY A 681 21.90 14.16 -8.08
C GLY A 681 22.96 13.50 -7.20
N ALA A 682 22.87 13.71 -5.89
CA ALA A 682 23.77 13.08 -4.92
C ALA A 682 23.53 11.59 -4.79
N ALA A 683 22.28 11.13 -4.78
CA ALA A 683 21.93 9.72 -4.59
C ALA A 683 22.26 8.84 -5.80
N PHE A 684 21.91 9.26 -7.02
CA PHE A 684 21.90 8.37 -8.19
C PHE A 684 22.78 8.84 -9.36
N HIS A 685 23.40 10.02 -9.24
CA HIS A 685 24.21 10.61 -10.32
C HIS A 685 25.63 10.98 -9.91
N ASN A 686 26.06 10.59 -8.70
CA ASN A 686 27.38 10.89 -8.16
C ASN A 686 27.73 12.40 -8.21
N GLN A 687 26.75 13.26 -7.93
CA GLN A 687 26.91 14.71 -7.91
C GLN A 687 26.91 15.21 -6.46
N PRO A 688 28.06 15.63 -5.90
CA PRO A 688 28.10 16.21 -4.57
C PRO A 688 27.21 17.46 -4.44
N ILE A 689 26.63 17.67 -3.27
CA ILE A 689 25.76 18.83 -3.02
C ILE A 689 26.63 20.07 -2.81
N ASN A 690 26.37 21.13 -3.57
CA ASN A 690 26.97 22.45 -3.31
C ASN A 690 26.36 23.06 -2.03
N PRO A 691 27.12 23.25 -0.94
CA PRO A 691 26.53 23.69 0.33
C PRO A 691 25.91 25.09 0.26
N GLY A 692 26.49 25.99 -0.52
CA GLY A 692 25.96 27.35 -0.69
C GLY A 692 24.63 27.37 -1.45
N GLN A 693 24.44 26.48 -2.42
CA GLN A 693 23.15 26.31 -3.11
C GLN A 693 22.11 25.66 -2.21
N ALA A 694 22.49 24.61 -1.48
CA ALA A 694 21.60 23.91 -0.56
C ALA A 694 21.11 24.83 0.57
N ASN A 695 22.01 25.61 1.20
CA ASN A 695 21.63 26.56 2.25
C ASN A 695 20.62 27.60 1.75
N ARG A 696 20.80 28.14 0.53
CA ARG A 696 19.81 29.07 -0.05
C ARG A 696 18.46 28.41 -0.27
N LEU A 697 18.42 27.16 -0.73
CA LEU A 697 17.16 26.44 -0.89
C LEU A 697 16.51 26.15 0.46
N ILE A 698 17.28 25.75 1.47
CA ILE A 698 16.81 25.55 2.85
C ILE A 698 16.17 26.84 3.38
N GLU A 699 16.86 27.98 3.26
CA GLU A 699 16.34 29.30 3.64
C GLU A 699 15.03 29.61 2.89
N GLN A 700 14.99 29.41 1.56
CA GLN A 700 13.77 29.61 0.76
C GLN A 700 12.61 28.70 1.17
N GLY A 701 12.89 27.45 1.53
CA GLY A 701 11.88 26.52 2.02
C GLY A 701 11.32 26.95 3.38
N GLN A 702 12.19 27.39 4.30
CA GLN A 702 11.78 27.93 5.59
C GLN A 702 10.96 29.23 5.42
N GLU A 703 11.38 30.14 4.55
CA GLU A 703 10.61 31.35 4.22
C GLU A 703 9.23 31.02 3.64
N LEU A 704 9.11 29.95 2.84
CA LEU A 704 7.82 29.49 2.32
C LEU A 704 6.89 28.95 3.42
N LEU A 705 7.45 28.21 4.39
CA LEU A 705 6.71 27.73 5.56
C LEU A 705 6.20 28.92 6.42
N GLU A 706 7.08 29.88 6.71
CA GLU A 706 6.69 31.11 7.41
C GLU A 706 5.63 31.90 6.60
N GLN A 707 5.76 31.96 5.28
CA GLN A 707 4.80 32.65 4.41
C GLN A 707 3.39 32.04 4.52
N VAL A 708 3.26 30.71 4.53
CA VAL A 708 1.95 30.04 4.65
C VAL A 708 1.38 30.19 6.06
N GLU A 709 2.20 30.06 7.10
CA GLU A 709 1.76 30.19 8.50
C GLU A 709 1.14 31.59 8.74
N ASN A 710 1.73 32.63 8.16
CA ASN A 710 1.25 34.01 8.26
C ASN A 710 -0.06 34.30 7.50
N LEU A 711 -0.62 33.33 6.75
CA LEU A 711 -1.91 33.46 6.07
C LEU A 711 -3.11 32.98 6.90
N ASN A 712 -2.86 32.15 7.92
CA ASN A 712 -3.89 31.69 8.86
C ASN A 712 -4.40 32.84 9.74
#